data_AF-A0A973IUJ3-F1
#
_entry.id   AF-A0A973IUJ3-F1
#
_cell.length_a   1.000
_cell.length_b   1.000
_cell.length_c   1.000
_cell.angle_alpha   90.00
_cell.angle_beta   90.00
_cell.angle_gamma   90.00
#
_symmetry.space_group_name_H-M   'P 1'
#
loop_
_entity.id
_entity.type
_entity.pdbx_description
1 polymer ?
#
loop_
_entity_poly.entity_id
_entity_poly.type
_entity_poly.pdbx_seq_one_letter_code
_entity_poly.pdbx_strand_id
1 'polypeptide(L)'
;TCYTCVRECPAKAIRIVGGQAEVIDDRCIACGNCTKVCSQGAKVYLKTGDRVMKLLESEPKVSAIVAPSFPAEFHDIPDYRIIVGMIRALGFRYVAEVSFGADLVADRYKKLVSENKNYYISSDCPSIVNYIKYYHPDLVDNLAPVVSPMVAMSKVIRTKYGADTKVVFIGPCVAKKAESGDIDEAITFAELRDLFSEKNIKQDNVTPSGFDPPLGGRGAIFPVTRGLLQTANINDDAITGNIIAAEGRNDFQEALKEFEAGLIKNQHMELLCCEGCIMGPGLSKSGKQYNRRTLVSSYAGRKMQEMDFEEWKKEFDSYASLDLSAKHLPEDRRFDIPGQQEVEEILLAMGKKTEKDHLNCGACGYESCVEHAIAIKKGLAEIEMCLPYTIDTLHKSVRDLALSNEKLTSMREALKQSEKLAHMGQLSAGIAHELNNPLGVVIMYSNILLDETPEEDPVREDLKLIVEQAARCKKIVAGLLNFARKNQVNHQMTNIRELVDHSLESVIVPENVRINVEDKTTNPQAMLDIEQMTQVLTNLVRNAIDAMPQGGEIKILLEDTLGDVIFTISDTGTGIKDEDKSKIFEPFFTTKGIGAGTGLGLATAYGVVKMHKGQITVESNDDPSKGPTGTSFKIVLPRRKE
;
A
#
# COMPACT_ATOMS: atom_id res chain seq x y z
N THR A 1 1.44 -6.37 -5.47
CA THR A 1 1.50 -7.83 -5.66
C THR A 1 0.23 -8.32 -6.35
N CYS A 2 0.27 -9.26 -7.29
CA CYS A 2 -0.92 -9.69 -8.05
C CYS A 2 -1.70 -10.87 -7.44
N TYR A 3 -1.14 -11.53 -6.42
CA TYR A 3 -1.70 -12.69 -5.70
C TYR A 3 -2.14 -13.90 -6.54
N THR A 4 -1.84 -13.94 -7.84
CA THR A 4 -2.19 -15.05 -8.72
C THR A 4 -1.69 -16.39 -8.19
N CYS A 5 -0.47 -16.46 -7.65
CA CYS A 5 0.05 -17.70 -7.08
C CYS A 5 -0.77 -18.20 -5.87
N VAL A 6 -1.27 -17.30 -5.02
CA VAL A 6 -2.14 -17.64 -3.87
C VAL A 6 -3.48 -18.18 -4.36
N ARG A 7 -4.07 -17.51 -5.35
CA ARG A 7 -5.36 -17.90 -5.95
C ARG A 7 -5.29 -19.27 -6.60
N GLU A 8 -4.24 -19.50 -7.38
CA GLU A 8 -4.05 -20.68 -8.22
C GLU A 8 -3.41 -21.87 -7.47
N CYS A 9 -3.10 -21.72 -6.17
CA CYS A 9 -2.55 -22.82 -5.38
C CYS A 9 -3.68 -23.73 -4.86
N PRO A 10 -3.75 -25.01 -5.29
CA PRO A 10 -4.81 -25.92 -4.86
C PRO A 10 -4.73 -26.26 -3.36
N ALA A 11 -3.53 -26.28 -2.79
CA ALA A 11 -3.29 -26.59 -1.38
C ALA A 11 -3.41 -25.37 -0.43
N LYS A 12 -3.61 -24.17 -0.98
CA LYS A 12 -3.45 -22.88 -0.27
C LYS A 12 -2.18 -22.86 0.59
N ALA A 13 -1.08 -23.31 0.00
CA ALA A 13 0.24 -23.46 0.63
C ALA A 13 1.13 -22.22 0.47
N ILE A 14 0.55 -21.07 0.09
CA ILE A 14 1.29 -19.81 -0.08
C ILE A 14 0.76 -18.80 0.91
N ARG A 15 1.65 -18.27 1.73
CA ARG A 15 1.37 -17.23 2.71
C ARG A 15 1.87 -15.88 2.21
N ILE A 16 1.22 -14.79 2.62
CA ILE A 16 1.76 -13.43 2.48
C ILE A 16 2.34 -12.97 3.81
N VAL A 17 3.60 -12.52 3.80
CA VAL A 17 4.29 -11.90 4.94
C VAL A 17 4.96 -10.62 4.46
N GLY A 18 4.61 -9.48 5.06
CA GLY A 18 5.12 -8.17 4.67
C GLY A 18 4.84 -7.84 3.20
N GLY A 19 3.67 -8.25 2.68
CA GLY A 19 3.30 -8.10 1.27
C GLY A 19 4.04 -9.00 0.27
N GLN A 20 4.94 -9.89 0.74
CA GLN A 20 5.66 -10.85 -0.08
C GLN A 20 5.07 -12.26 0.03
N ALA A 21 5.01 -12.97 -1.09
CA ALA A 21 4.52 -14.34 -1.11
C ALA A 21 5.62 -15.33 -0.72
N GLU A 22 5.33 -16.23 0.21
CA GLU A 22 6.20 -17.30 0.71
C GLU A 22 5.52 -18.66 0.51
N VAL A 23 6.25 -19.69 0.09
CA VAL A 23 5.70 -21.06 -0.01
C VAL A 23 5.92 -21.74 1.34
N ILE A 24 4.86 -22.31 1.92
CA ILE A 24 4.96 -23.11 3.14
C ILE A 24 5.27 -24.54 2.71
N ASP A 25 6.52 -24.96 2.90
CA ASP A 25 7.01 -26.27 2.46
C ASP A 25 6.18 -27.41 3.05
N ASP A 26 5.83 -27.31 4.34
CA ASP A 26 4.98 -28.29 5.02
C ASP A 26 3.57 -28.37 4.43
N ARG A 27 3.08 -27.41 3.65
CA ARG A 27 1.76 -27.50 2.99
C ARG A 27 1.88 -27.79 1.50
N CYS A 28 3.06 -27.61 0.94
CA CYS A 28 3.24 -27.64 -0.50
C CYS A 28 3.12 -29.08 -1.03
N ILE A 29 2.22 -29.31 -1.98
CA ILE A 29 2.13 -30.58 -2.74
C ILE A 29 3.14 -30.65 -3.91
N ALA A 30 4.05 -29.68 -3.99
CA ALA A 30 5.10 -29.54 -5.00
C ALA A 30 4.63 -29.53 -6.47
N CYS A 31 3.36 -29.20 -6.75
CA CYS A 31 2.79 -29.22 -8.10
C CYS A 31 3.39 -28.17 -9.05
N GLY A 32 4.11 -27.18 -8.52
CA GLY A 32 4.76 -26.12 -9.30
C GLY A 32 3.80 -25.17 -10.02
N ASN A 33 2.48 -25.25 -9.80
CA ASN A 33 1.54 -24.38 -10.49
C ASN A 33 1.82 -22.89 -10.24
N CYS A 34 2.31 -22.55 -9.04
CA CYS A 34 2.69 -21.18 -8.68
C CYS A 34 3.81 -20.59 -9.53
N THR A 35 4.73 -21.40 -10.07
CA THR A 35 5.80 -20.94 -10.97
C THR A 35 5.28 -20.80 -12.41
N LYS A 36 4.35 -21.69 -12.83
CA LYS A 36 3.67 -21.66 -14.13
C LYS A 36 2.84 -20.38 -14.30
N VAL A 37 2.04 -20.01 -13.30
CA VAL A 37 1.14 -18.83 -13.36
C VAL A 37 1.82 -17.51 -13.01
N CYS A 38 3.09 -17.53 -12.59
CA CYS A 38 3.81 -16.32 -12.21
C CYS A 38 4.27 -15.55 -13.46
N SER A 39 3.52 -14.49 -13.82
CA SER A 39 3.84 -13.61 -14.94
C SER A 39 5.15 -12.83 -14.74
N GLN A 40 5.52 -12.57 -13.49
CA GLN A 40 6.73 -11.81 -13.13
C GLN A 40 8.00 -12.68 -13.04
N GLY A 41 7.88 -14.01 -13.12
CA GLY A 41 9.01 -14.91 -12.88
C GLY A 41 9.55 -14.89 -11.43
N ALA A 42 8.83 -14.25 -10.50
CA ALA A 42 9.24 -14.14 -9.09
C ALA A 42 9.19 -15.46 -8.31
N LYS A 43 8.50 -16.49 -8.82
CA LYS A 43 8.45 -17.83 -8.24
C LYS A 43 9.27 -18.80 -9.09
N VAL A 44 10.24 -19.44 -8.45
CA VAL A 44 11.14 -20.44 -9.04
C VAL A 44 11.15 -21.70 -8.18
N TYR A 45 11.44 -22.84 -8.78
CA TYR A 45 11.72 -24.08 -8.07
C TYR A 45 13.23 -24.29 -7.95
N LEU A 46 13.65 -25.13 -7.00
CA LEU A 46 15.06 -25.47 -6.81
C LEU A 46 15.61 -26.14 -8.07
N LYS A 47 16.66 -25.54 -8.64
CA LYS A 47 17.43 -26.14 -9.73
C LYS A 47 18.50 -27.07 -9.16
N THR A 48 18.60 -28.26 -9.73
CA THR A 48 19.50 -29.35 -9.30
C THR A 48 20.45 -29.80 -10.42
N GLY A 49 20.50 -29.07 -11.55
CA GLY A 49 21.42 -29.35 -12.67
C GLY A 49 22.89 -29.46 -12.25
N ASP A 50 23.38 -28.59 -11.37
CA ASP A 50 24.76 -28.65 -10.85
C ASP A 50 25.04 -29.96 -10.09
N ARG A 51 24.04 -30.50 -9.38
CA ARG A 51 24.18 -31.77 -8.65
C ARG A 51 24.29 -32.94 -9.61
N VAL A 52 23.52 -32.91 -10.71
CA VAL A 52 23.62 -33.89 -11.79
C VAL A 52 25.01 -33.84 -12.43
N MET A 53 25.55 -32.65 -12.71
CA MET A 53 26.90 -32.54 -13.28
C MET A 53 27.97 -33.11 -12.34
N LYS A 54 27.90 -32.81 -11.04
CA LYS A 54 28.80 -33.40 -10.03
C LYS A 54 28.66 -34.93 -9.96
N LEU A 55 27.44 -35.45 -10.08
CA LEU A 55 27.19 -36.90 -10.10
C LEU A 55 27.84 -37.55 -11.33
N LEU A 56 27.72 -36.93 -12.50
CA LEU A 56 28.36 -37.41 -13.74
C LEU A 56 29.89 -37.40 -13.68
N GLU A 57 30.48 -36.47 -12.93
CA GLU A 57 31.93 -36.39 -12.74
C GLU A 57 32.45 -37.43 -11.72
N SER A 58 31.64 -37.79 -10.73
CA SER A 58 32.05 -38.65 -9.61
C SER A 58 31.72 -40.13 -9.81
N GLU A 59 30.69 -40.45 -10.59
CA GLU A 59 30.17 -41.81 -10.73
C GLU A 59 30.30 -42.31 -12.18
N PRO A 60 30.92 -43.47 -12.42
CA PRO A 60 31.15 -43.96 -13.78
C PRO A 60 29.89 -44.56 -14.45
N LYS A 61 28.86 -44.88 -13.66
CA LYS A 61 27.61 -45.52 -14.12
C LYS A 61 26.40 -44.69 -13.72
N VAL A 62 26.16 -43.62 -14.47
CA VAL A 62 24.96 -42.80 -14.33
C VAL A 62 24.01 -43.03 -15.51
N SER A 63 22.77 -43.38 -15.22
CA SER A 63 21.69 -43.58 -16.16
C SER A 63 20.72 -42.40 -16.12
N ALA A 64 20.42 -41.80 -17.26
CA ALA A 64 19.28 -40.91 -17.41
C ALA A 64 18.02 -41.73 -17.71
N ILE A 65 16.93 -41.47 -16.98
CA ILE A 65 15.61 -41.96 -17.33
C ILE A 65 14.72 -40.79 -17.76
N VAL A 66 14.29 -40.79 -19.01
CA VAL A 66 13.59 -39.67 -19.64
C VAL A 66 12.08 -39.91 -19.63
N ALA A 67 11.31 -38.97 -19.08
CA ALA A 67 9.87 -39.05 -19.06
C ALA A 67 9.27 -39.09 -20.48
N PRO A 68 8.19 -39.85 -20.73
CA PRO A 68 7.64 -40.02 -22.08
C PRO A 68 7.02 -38.73 -22.66
N SER A 69 6.88 -37.68 -21.85
CA SER A 69 6.43 -36.35 -22.26
C SER A 69 7.48 -35.53 -23.00
N PHE A 70 8.72 -36.02 -23.16
CA PHE A 70 9.77 -35.25 -23.83
C PHE A 70 9.40 -34.72 -25.24
N PRO A 71 8.57 -35.38 -26.08
CA PRO A 71 8.16 -34.84 -27.37
C PRO A 71 7.37 -33.53 -27.25
N ALA A 72 6.72 -33.29 -26.09
CA ALA A 72 6.00 -32.06 -25.81
C ALA A 72 6.94 -30.87 -25.52
N GLU A 73 8.16 -31.13 -25.06
CA GLU A 73 9.16 -30.10 -24.79
C GLU A 73 10.08 -29.86 -25.99
N PHE A 74 10.64 -30.93 -26.56
CA PHE A 74 11.67 -30.88 -27.59
C PHE A 74 11.09 -30.95 -29.00
N HIS A 75 10.03 -30.17 -29.24
CA HIS A 75 9.33 -30.13 -30.52
C HIS A 75 10.13 -29.43 -31.63
N ASP A 76 11.17 -28.67 -31.25
CA ASP A 76 12.17 -28.04 -32.11
C ASP A 76 13.18 -29.06 -32.69
N ILE A 77 13.22 -30.27 -32.14
CA ILE A 77 14.13 -31.34 -32.57
C ILE A 77 13.30 -32.41 -33.30
N PRO A 78 13.51 -32.62 -34.62
CA PRO A 78 12.64 -33.46 -35.44
C PRO A 78 12.80 -34.96 -35.17
N ASP A 79 13.96 -35.38 -34.68
CA ASP A 79 14.29 -36.78 -34.38
C ASP A 79 14.67 -36.93 -32.91
N TYR A 80 13.93 -37.76 -32.17
CA TYR A 80 14.19 -37.99 -30.74
C TYR A 80 15.58 -38.57 -30.48
N ARG A 81 16.18 -39.26 -31.46
CA ARG A 81 17.52 -39.83 -31.34
C ARG A 81 18.59 -38.76 -31.17
N ILE A 82 18.34 -37.55 -31.68
CA ILE A 82 19.22 -36.39 -31.46
C ILE A 82 19.20 -36.03 -29.97
N ILE A 83 18.02 -35.96 -29.34
CA ILE A 83 17.87 -35.62 -27.91
C ILE A 83 18.64 -36.64 -27.06
N VAL A 84 18.47 -37.93 -27.34
CA VAL A 84 19.19 -38.99 -26.63
C VAL A 84 20.71 -38.85 -26.84
N GLY A 85 21.15 -38.54 -28.06
CA GLY A 85 22.55 -38.20 -28.36
C GLY A 85 23.07 -37.01 -27.54
N MET A 86 22.27 -35.95 -27.40
CA MET A 86 22.60 -34.78 -26.56
C MET A 86 22.71 -35.15 -25.08
N ILE A 87 21.81 -36.00 -24.57
CA ILE A 87 21.88 -36.49 -23.19
C ILE A 87 23.15 -37.33 -23.01
N ARG A 88 23.49 -38.22 -23.95
CA ARG A 88 24.76 -38.96 -23.88
C ARG A 88 25.98 -38.05 -23.91
N ALA A 89 25.95 -36.98 -24.70
CA ALA A 89 27.04 -36.01 -24.78
C ALA A 89 27.27 -35.24 -23.46
N LEU A 90 26.28 -35.19 -22.54
CA LEU A 90 26.48 -34.67 -21.19
C LEU A 90 27.34 -35.61 -20.30
N GLY A 91 27.46 -36.90 -20.66
CA GLY A 91 28.23 -37.89 -19.92
C GLY A 91 27.41 -39.08 -19.39
N PHE A 92 26.10 -39.13 -19.65
CA PHE A 92 25.27 -40.27 -19.24
C PHE A 92 25.69 -41.56 -19.95
N ARG A 93 25.96 -42.61 -19.17
CA ARG A 93 26.34 -43.93 -19.69
C ARG A 93 25.15 -44.62 -20.36
N TYR A 94 24.01 -44.56 -19.69
CA TYR A 94 22.75 -45.13 -20.18
C TYR A 94 21.69 -44.04 -20.28
N VAL A 95 20.84 -44.10 -21.30
CA VAL A 95 19.70 -43.21 -21.49
C VAL A 95 18.51 -44.07 -21.85
N ALA A 96 17.57 -44.22 -20.92
CA ALA A 96 16.39 -45.04 -21.11
C ALA A 96 15.11 -44.22 -21.01
N GLU A 97 14.02 -44.75 -21.57
CA GLU A 97 12.72 -44.08 -21.55
C GLU A 97 11.84 -44.64 -20.43
N VAL A 98 11.21 -43.76 -19.65
CA VAL A 98 10.32 -44.14 -18.54
C VAL A 98 9.04 -44.83 -19.02
N SER A 99 8.71 -44.81 -20.32
CA SER A 99 7.54 -45.50 -20.85
C SER A 99 7.52 -47.00 -20.58
N PHE A 100 8.68 -47.67 -20.47
CA PHE A 100 8.70 -49.08 -20.08
C PHE A 100 8.25 -49.29 -18.63
N GLY A 101 8.72 -48.43 -17.71
CA GLY A 101 8.20 -48.41 -16.33
C GLY A 101 6.70 -48.10 -16.29
N ALA A 102 6.21 -47.27 -17.21
CA ALA A 102 4.78 -46.95 -17.33
C ALA A 102 3.95 -48.17 -17.80
N ASP A 103 4.48 -49.01 -18.70
CA ASP A 103 3.80 -50.25 -19.09
C ASP A 103 3.64 -51.20 -17.89
N LEU A 104 4.71 -51.38 -17.10
CA LEU A 104 4.69 -52.25 -15.91
C LEU A 104 3.68 -51.75 -14.87
N VAL A 105 3.66 -50.44 -14.64
CA VAL A 105 2.70 -49.80 -13.72
C VAL A 105 1.27 -49.97 -14.25
N ALA A 106 1.03 -49.72 -15.53
CA ALA A 106 -0.28 -49.86 -16.15
C ALA A 106 -0.83 -51.29 -16.05
N ASP A 107 0.02 -52.32 -16.17
CA ASP A 107 -0.38 -53.71 -15.93
C ASP A 107 -0.84 -53.97 -14.48
N ARG A 108 -0.16 -53.37 -13.49
CA ARG A 108 -0.61 -53.46 -12.08
C ARG A 108 -1.95 -52.78 -11.86
N TYR A 109 -2.15 -51.60 -12.45
CA TYR A 109 -3.45 -50.92 -12.41
C TYR A 109 -4.55 -51.74 -13.06
N LYS A 110 -4.29 -52.35 -14.22
CA LYS A 110 -5.24 -53.23 -14.89
C LYS A 110 -5.69 -54.37 -13.99
N LYS A 111 -4.74 -55.02 -13.29
CA LYS A 111 -5.04 -56.09 -12.33
C LYS A 111 -5.91 -55.58 -11.18
N LEU A 112 -5.54 -54.46 -10.56
CA LEU A 112 -6.30 -53.85 -9.46
C LEU A 112 -7.74 -53.48 -9.85
N VAL A 113 -7.93 -52.87 -11.02
CA VAL A 113 -9.26 -52.50 -11.54
C VAL A 113 -10.08 -53.75 -11.86
N SER A 114 -9.46 -54.80 -12.43
CA SER A 114 -10.17 -56.04 -12.78
C SER A 114 -10.62 -56.87 -11.58
N GLU A 115 -9.92 -56.78 -10.44
CA GLU A 115 -10.22 -57.56 -9.24
C GLU A 115 -11.47 -57.06 -8.48
N ASN A 116 -11.95 -55.84 -8.76
CA ASN A 116 -13.23 -55.26 -8.29
C ASN A 116 -13.51 -55.33 -6.77
N LYS A 117 -12.49 -55.46 -5.92
CA LYS A 117 -12.67 -55.52 -4.45
C LYS A 117 -12.78 -54.13 -3.81
N ASN A 118 -12.09 -53.14 -4.37
CA ASN A 118 -12.01 -51.76 -3.90
C ASN A 118 -11.96 -50.81 -5.10
N TYR A 119 -12.35 -49.55 -4.89
CA TYR A 119 -12.21 -48.48 -5.86
C TYR A 119 -10.97 -47.66 -5.55
N TYR A 120 -10.14 -47.48 -6.58
CA TYR A 120 -8.79 -46.94 -6.44
C TYR A 120 -8.64 -45.59 -7.14
N ILE A 121 -7.85 -44.71 -6.50
CA ILE A 121 -7.36 -43.45 -7.03
C ILE A 121 -5.93 -43.68 -7.53
N SER A 122 -5.63 -43.23 -8.73
CA SER A 122 -4.28 -43.34 -9.28
C SER A 122 -3.25 -42.55 -8.45
N SER A 123 -2.08 -43.15 -8.28
CA SER A 123 -0.95 -42.68 -7.47
C SER A 123 0.29 -42.35 -8.30
N ASP A 124 0.14 -42.27 -9.63
CA ASP A 124 1.22 -41.93 -10.56
C ASP A 124 1.62 -40.44 -10.51
N CYS A 125 0.68 -39.56 -10.13
CA CYS A 125 0.89 -38.14 -9.90
C CYS A 125 1.27 -37.86 -8.42
N PRO A 126 2.54 -37.52 -8.11
CA PRO A 126 2.99 -37.32 -6.72
C PRO A 126 2.30 -36.14 -6.04
N SER A 127 1.90 -35.12 -6.80
CA SER A 127 1.13 -33.99 -6.24
C SER A 127 -0.26 -34.39 -5.78
N ILE A 128 -0.92 -35.34 -6.46
CA ILE A 128 -2.21 -35.88 -6.02
C ILE A 128 -2.03 -36.74 -4.77
N VAL A 129 -1.02 -37.63 -4.77
CA VAL A 129 -0.68 -38.44 -3.60
C VAL A 129 -0.44 -37.55 -2.37
N ASN A 130 0.37 -36.50 -2.52
CA ASN A 130 0.62 -35.55 -1.43
C ASN A 130 -0.64 -34.78 -1.04
N TYR A 131 -1.49 -34.36 -1.99
CA TYR A 131 -2.74 -33.67 -1.69
C TYR A 131 -3.68 -34.54 -0.85
N ILE A 132 -3.83 -35.82 -1.21
CA ILE A 132 -4.64 -36.77 -0.45
C ILE A 132 -4.04 -37.01 0.94
N LYS A 133 -2.75 -37.32 1.03
CA LYS A 133 -2.08 -37.54 2.32
C LYS A 133 -2.21 -36.35 3.28
N TYR A 134 -2.14 -35.12 2.76
CA TYR A 134 -2.11 -33.90 3.56
C TYR A 134 -3.49 -33.35 3.91
N TYR A 135 -4.47 -33.51 3.02
CA TYR A 135 -5.76 -32.82 3.12
C TYR A 135 -6.98 -33.75 3.12
N HIS A 136 -6.82 -35.01 2.71
CA HIS A 136 -7.86 -36.03 2.70
C HIS A 136 -7.31 -37.37 3.26
N PRO A 137 -6.82 -37.38 4.52
CA PRO A 137 -6.15 -38.56 5.08
C PRO A 137 -7.03 -39.81 5.11
N ASP A 138 -8.35 -39.65 5.18
CA ASP A 138 -9.32 -40.75 5.15
C ASP A 138 -9.39 -41.47 3.80
N LEU A 139 -8.91 -40.85 2.72
CA LEU A 139 -8.86 -41.42 1.37
C LEU A 139 -7.53 -42.09 1.04
N VAL A 140 -6.57 -42.14 1.97
CA VAL A 140 -5.24 -42.71 1.72
C VAL A 140 -5.32 -44.20 1.35
N ASP A 141 -6.24 -44.95 1.94
CA ASP A 141 -6.45 -46.36 1.63
C ASP A 141 -7.03 -46.59 0.23
N ASN A 142 -7.62 -45.55 -0.39
CA ASN A 142 -8.08 -45.60 -1.78
C ASN A 142 -6.95 -45.33 -2.77
N LEU A 143 -5.79 -44.81 -2.35
CA LEU A 143 -4.65 -44.66 -3.26
C LEU A 143 -4.16 -46.03 -3.74
N ALA A 144 -4.01 -46.18 -5.05
CA ALA A 144 -3.51 -47.41 -5.62
C ALA A 144 -2.11 -47.73 -5.04
N PRO A 145 -1.90 -48.94 -4.49
CA PRO A 145 -0.66 -49.34 -3.82
C PRO A 145 0.42 -49.74 -4.84
N VAL A 146 0.63 -48.90 -5.84
CA VAL A 146 1.58 -49.08 -6.95
C VAL A 146 2.52 -47.89 -6.99
N VAL A 147 3.81 -48.14 -7.21
CA VAL A 147 4.81 -47.07 -7.38
C VAL A 147 4.58 -46.30 -8.70
N SER A 148 5.16 -45.10 -8.80
CA SER A 148 5.10 -44.31 -10.03
C SER A 148 5.96 -44.92 -11.16
N PRO A 149 5.69 -44.59 -12.44
CA PRO A 149 6.50 -45.06 -13.56
C PRO A 149 7.99 -44.73 -13.45
N MET A 150 8.34 -43.59 -12.84
CA MET A 150 9.72 -43.20 -12.57
C MET A 150 10.42 -44.19 -11.64
N VAL A 151 9.77 -44.53 -10.52
CA VAL A 151 10.29 -45.47 -9.53
C VAL A 151 10.37 -46.88 -10.13
N ALA A 152 9.34 -47.31 -10.86
CA ALA A 152 9.35 -48.59 -11.57
C ALA A 152 10.53 -48.68 -12.55
N MET A 153 10.75 -47.64 -13.35
CA MET A 153 11.87 -47.60 -14.30
C MET A 153 13.23 -47.60 -13.58
N SER A 154 13.37 -46.91 -12.44
CA SER A 154 14.60 -46.97 -11.64
C SER A 154 14.94 -48.39 -11.20
N LYS A 155 13.94 -49.14 -10.71
CA LYS A 155 14.11 -50.55 -10.34
C LYS A 155 14.53 -51.41 -11.53
N VAL A 156 13.95 -51.18 -12.71
CA VAL A 156 14.32 -51.87 -13.96
C VAL A 156 15.78 -51.57 -14.33
N ILE A 157 16.20 -50.30 -14.30
CA ILE A 157 17.58 -49.90 -14.62
C ILE A 157 18.58 -50.55 -13.68
N ARG A 158 18.34 -50.52 -12.37
CA ARG A 158 19.22 -51.14 -11.38
C ARG A 158 19.24 -52.68 -11.51
N THR A 159 18.14 -53.29 -11.95
CA THR A 159 18.09 -54.74 -12.22
C THR A 159 18.89 -55.11 -13.47
N LYS A 160 18.79 -54.34 -14.56
CA LYS A 160 19.44 -54.64 -15.84
C LYS A 160 20.91 -54.24 -15.90
N TYR A 161 21.24 -53.06 -15.39
CA TYR A 161 22.58 -52.44 -15.53
C TYR A 161 23.43 -52.52 -14.26
N GLY A 162 22.87 -53.03 -13.16
CA GLY A 162 23.54 -53.24 -11.89
C GLY A 162 23.02 -52.33 -10.78
N ALA A 163 22.95 -52.85 -9.56
CA ALA A 163 22.38 -52.15 -8.40
C ALA A 163 23.18 -50.90 -7.99
N ASP A 164 24.45 -50.81 -8.40
CA ASP A 164 25.33 -49.66 -8.22
C ASP A 164 25.04 -48.51 -9.22
N THR A 165 24.18 -48.73 -10.22
CA THR A 165 23.85 -47.71 -11.21
C THR A 165 23.07 -46.56 -10.58
N LYS A 166 23.62 -45.36 -10.71
CA LYS A 166 22.98 -44.11 -10.31
C LYS A 166 21.93 -43.71 -11.33
N VAL A 167 20.75 -43.29 -10.86
CA VAL A 167 19.61 -42.99 -11.73
C VAL A 167 19.24 -41.52 -11.59
N VAL A 168 19.25 -40.81 -12.71
CA VAL A 168 18.80 -39.42 -12.81
C VAL A 168 17.50 -39.37 -13.61
N PHE A 169 16.44 -38.85 -12.98
CA PHE A 169 15.19 -38.61 -13.68
C PHE A 169 15.20 -37.27 -14.42
N ILE A 170 14.71 -37.29 -15.66
CA ILE A 170 14.55 -36.09 -16.48
C ILE A 170 13.09 -36.00 -16.92
N GLY A 171 12.36 -34.98 -16.47
CA GLY A 171 10.93 -34.92 -16.77
C GLY A 171 10.24 -33.55 -16.61
N PRO A 172 8.91 -33.53 -16.73
CA PRO A 172 8.13 -32.28 -16.76
C PRO A 172 7.70 -31.80 -15.37
N CYS A 173 8.01 -32.52 -14.30
CA CYS A 173 7.36 -32.34 -13.00
C CYS A 173 8.38 -32.02 -11.90
N VAL A 174 8.12 -30.96 -11.13
CA VAL A 174 8.93 -30.56 -9.98
C VAL A 174 8.70 -31.49 -8.79
N ALA A 175 7.46 -31.97 -8.58
CA ALA A 175 7.13 -32.87 -7.47
C ALA A 175 7.92 -34.20 -7.52
N LYS A 176 8.36 -34.64 -8.70
CA LYS A 176 9.20 -35.85 -8.85
C LYS A 176 10.57 -35.70 -8.17
N LYS A 177 11.05 -34.47 -7.95
CA LYS A 177 12.33 -34.23 -7.25
C LYS A 177 12.33 -34.64 -5.78
N ALA A 178 11.15 -34.75 -5.17
CA ALA A 178 10.98 -35.13 -3.77
C ALA A 178 10.11 -36.39 -3.60
N GLU A 179 9.85 -37.15 -4.68
CA GLU A 179 8.91 -38.29 -4.64
C GLU A 179 9.50 -39.53 -3.96
N SER A 180 10.74 -39.92 -4.28
CA SER A 180 11.34 -41.15 -3.77
C SER A 180 12.85 -41.07 -3.68
N GLY A 181 13.42 -41.74 -2.66
CA GLY A 181 14.86 -42.01 -2.55
C GLY A 181 15.39 -43.10 -3.50
N ASP A 182 14.51 -43.73 -4.30
CA ASP A 182 14.91 -44.68 -5.35
C ASP A 182 15.56 -43.99 -6.56
N ILE A 183 15.51 -42.66 -6.63
CA ILE A 183 16.16 -41.83 -7.64
C ILE A 183 17.28 -41.04 -6.96
N ASP A 184 18.46 -41.00 -7.57
CA ASP A 184 19.62 -40.32 -7.00
C ASP A 184 19.53 -38.80 -7.21
N GLU A 185 19.07 -38.35 -8.40
CA GLU A 185 18.80 -36.94 -8.68
C GLU A 185 17.65 -36.79 -9.70
N ALA A 186 16.99 -35.63 -9.71
CA ALA A 186 15.93 -35.35 -10.67
C ALA A 186 15.99 -33.91 -11.17
N ILE A 187 15.91 -33.75 -12.49
CA ILE A 187 15.90 -32.44 -13.16
C ILE A 187 14.69 -32.31 -14.07
N THR A 188 14.27 -31.07 -14.28
CA THR A 188 13.21 -30.75 -15.24
C THR A 188 13.73 -30.71 -16.67
N PHE A 189 12.86 -30.77 -17.67
CA PHE A 189 13.30 -30.57 -19.05
C PHE A 189 13.83 -29.15 -19.30
N ALA A 190 13.28 -28.14 -18.63
CA ALA A 190 13.80 -26.78 -18.67
C ALA A 190 15.26 -26.73 -18.16
N GLU A 191 15.56 -27.41 -17.05
CA GLU A 191 16.94 -27.55 -16.57
C GLU A 191 17.83 -28.33 -17.53
N LEU A 192 17.30 -29.36 -18.20
CA LEU A 192 18.07 -30.08 -19.22
C LEU A 192 18.46 -29.16 -20.39
N ARG A 193 17.57 -28.25 -20.81
CA ARG A 193 17.91 -27.23 -21.83
C ARG A 193 18.97 -26.24 -21.33
N ASP A 194 18.89 -25.83 -20.07
CA ASP A 194 19.90 -24.97 -19.46
C ASP A 194 21.27 -25.68 -19.50
N LEU A 195 21.34 -26.96 -19.11
CA LEU A 195 22.57 -27.77 -19.16
C LEU A 195 23.13 -27.92 -20.58
N PHE A 196 22.29 -28.18 -21.58
CA PHE A 196 22.74 -28.22 -22.98
C PHE A 196 23.34 -26.89 -23.42
N SER A 197 22.73 -25.77 -23.03
CA SER A 197 23.22 -24.43 -23.35
C SER A 197 24.56 -24.14 -22.68
N GLU A 198 24.68 -24.47 -21.38
CA GLU A 198 25.91 -24.28 -20.58
C GLU A 198 27.08 -25.12 -21.10
N LYS A 199 26.83 -26.35 -21.54
CA LYS A 199 27.85 -27.26 -22.10
C LYS A 199 28.04 -27.10 -23.62
N ASN A 200 27.35 -26.14 -24.24
CA ASN A 200 27.38 -25.88 -25.68
C ASN A 200 27.07 -27.15 -26.52
N ILE A 201 26.13 -27.99 -26.04
CA ILE A 201 25.62 -29.17 -26.73
C ILE A 201 24.43 -28.74 -27.58
N LYS A 202 24.50 -29.03 -28.88
CA LYS A 202 23.52 -28.61 -29.88
C LYS A 202 23.18 -29.79 -30.79
N GLN A 203 22.05 -29.70 -31.47
CA GLN A 203 21.58 -30.74 -32.39
C GLN A 203 22.57 -31.05 -33.53
N ASP A 204 23.42 -30.09 -33.92
CA ASP A 204 24.39 -30.19 -35.01
C ASP A 204 25.75 -30.73 -34.58
N ASN A 205 26.03 -30.84 -33.28
CA ASN A 205 27.32 -31.28 -32.75
C ASN A 205 27.27 -32.58 -31.94
N VAL A 206 26.20 -33.37 -32.11
CA VAL A 206 26.01 -34.65 -31.44
C VAL A 206 25.76 -35.78 -32.43
N THR A 207 26.11 -37.00 -32.03
CA THR A 207 25.75 -38.22 -32.78
C THR A 207 24.38 -38.71 -32.30
N PRO A 208 23.36 -38.81 -33.18
CA PRO A 208 22.06 -39.37 -32.80
C PRO A 208 22.20 -40.79 -32.26
N SER A 209 21.46 -41.11 -31.20
CA SER A 209 21.47 -42.41 -30.54
C SER A 209 20.07 -42.83 -30.11
N GLY A 210 19.78 -44.13 -30.09
CA GLY A 210 18.52 -44.64 -29.55
C GLY A 210 18.53 -44.74 -28.03
N PHE A 211 17.34 -44.87 -27.42
CA PHE A 211 17.23 -45.25 -26.02
C PHE A 211 17.84 -46.63 -25.79
N ASP A 212 18.48 -46.81 -24.64
CA ASP A 212 18.94 -48.12 -24.18
C ASP A 212 17.75 -49.01 -23.79
N PRO A 213 17.84 -50.33 -23.99
CA PRO A 213 16.78 -51.26 -23.58
C PRO A 213 16.61 -51.31 -22.05
N PRO A 214 15.46 -51.73 -21.53
CA PRO A 214 14.28 -52.17 -22.28
C PRO A 214 13.52 -50.98 -22.87
N LEU A 215 13.02 -51.16 -24.10
CA LEU A 215 12.28 -50.12 -24.81
C LEU A 215 10.82 -50.14 -24.36
N GLY A 216 10.25 -48.97 -24.07
CA GLY A 216 8.84 -48.87 -23.68
C GLY A 216 7.83 -49.10 -24.81
N GLY A 217 6.65 -49.56 -24.42
CA GLY A 217 5.49 -49.94 -25.18
C GLY A 217 4.51 -48.79 -25.43
N ARG A 218 3.23 -49.08 -25.19
CA ARG A 218 2.14 -48.10 -25.17
C ARG A 218 2.33 -47.04 -24.10
N GLY A 219 3.15 -47.28 -23.08
CA GLY A 219 3.47 -46.34 -22.01
C GLY A 219 4.06 -45.01 -22.48
N ALA A 220 4.43 -44.87 -23.76
CA ALA A 220 4.74 -43.58 -24.38
C ALA A 220 3.55 -42.60 -24.35
N ILE A 221 2.30 -43.09 -24.33
CA ILE A 221 1.09 -42.24 -24.25
C ILE A 221 0.70 -41.86 -22.81
N PHE A 222 1.30 -42.49 -21.81
CA PHE A 222 1.01 -42.26 -20.38
C PHE A 222 0.95 -40.78 -19.95
N PRO A 223 1.77 -39.85 -20.48
CA PRO A 223 1.78 -38.46 -20.01
C PRO A 223 0.55 -37.61 -20.38
N VAL A 224 -0.30 -38.06 -21.31
CA VAL A 224 -1.53 -37.34 -21.68
C VAL A 224 -2.68 -37.79 -20.79
N THR A 225 -3.74 -36.99 -20.70
CA THR A 225 -4.99 -37.35 -20.03
C THR A 225 -5.51 -38.69 -20.54
N ARG A 226 -5.95 -39.59 -19.65
CA ARG A 226 -6.37 -40.96 -19.98
C ARG A 226 -5.23 -41.84 -20.51
N GLY A 227 -3.99 -41.40 -20.38
CA GLY A 227 -2.81 -42.09 -20.84
C GLY A 227 -2.57 -43.40 -20.07
N LEU A 228 -2.86 -43.41 -18.76
CA LEU A 228 -2.81 -44.64 -17.95
C LEU A 228 -3.81 -45.67 -18.50
N LEU A 229 -5.06 -45.27 -18.75
CA LEU A 229 -6.12 -46.16 -19.23
C LEU A 229 -5.81 -46.72 -20.61
N GLN A 230 -5.31 -45.89 -21.53
CA GLN A 230 -4.88 -46.31 -22.86
C GLN A 230 -3.70 -47.29 -22.81
N THR A 231 -2.73 -47.05 -21.91
CA THR A 231 -1.59 -47.94 -21.70
C THR A 231 -2.04 -49.29 -21.13
N ALA A 232 -2.92 -49.27 -20.13
CA ALA A 232 -3.48 -50.46 -19.50
C ALA A 232 -4.49 -51.20 -20.40
N ASN A 233 -4.93 -50.56 -21.50
CA ASN A 233 -6.00 -51.03 -22.38
C ASN A 233 -7.29 -51.31 -21.59
N ILE A 234 -7.64 -50.37 -20.70
CA ILE A 234 -8.88 -50.36 -19.92
C ILE A 234 -9.90 -49.51 -20.68
N ASN A 235 -11.14 -50.00 -20.77
CA ASN A 235 -12.23 -49.27 -21.40
C ASN A 235 -12.81 -48.23 -20.42
N ASP A 236 -12.93 -47.00 -20.87
CA ASP A 236 -13.42 -45.85 -20.11
C ASP A 236 -14.69 -45.23 -20.74
N ASP A 237 -15.41 -46.01 -21.57
CA ASP A 237 -16.68 -45.55 -22.11
C ASP A 237 -17.74 -45.35 -21.01
N ALA A 238 -18.67 -44.43 -21.22
CA ALA A 238 -19.65 -44.05 -20.20
C ALA A 238 -20.68 -45.14 -19.86
N ILE A 239 -20.71 -46.24 -20.63
CA ILE A 239 -21.71 -47.31 -20.50
C ILE A 239 -21.12 -48.49 -19.69
N THR A 240 -19.83 -48.77 -19.86
CA THR A 240 -19.13 -49.94 -19.32
C THR A 240 -17.93 -49.59 -18.46
N GLY A 241 -17.40 -48.37 -18.58
CA GLY A 241 -16.28 -47.86 -17.82
C GLY A 241 -16.70 -47.38 -16.44
N ASN A 242 -16.05 -47.90 -15.39
CA ASN A 242 -16.18 -47.43 -14.01
C ASN A 242 -15.02 -46.52 -13.62
N ILE A 243 -14.57 -45.63 -14.52
CA ILE A 243 -13.40 -44.77 -14.29
C ILE A 243 -13.71 -43.32 -14.64
N ILE A 244 -13.42 -42.43 -13.69
CA ILE A 244 -13.46 -40.98 -13.88
C ILE A 244 -12.02 -40.47 -14.04
N ALA A 245 -11.76 -39.75 -15.12
CA ALA A 245 -10.49 -39.06 -15.33
C ALA A 245 -10.70 -37.56 -15.14
N ALA A 246 -9.98 -36.95 -14.20
CA ALA A 246 -10.03 -35.51 -13.94
C ALA A 246 -8.61 -34.92 -13.92
N GLU A 247 -8.44 -33.73 -14.48
CA GLU A 247 -7.13 -33.11 -14.64
C GLU A 247 -7.12 -31.61 -14.36
N GLY A 248 -5.95 -31.09 -14.05
CA GLY A 248 -5.80 -29.67 -13.77
C GLY A 248 -6.37 -29.27 -12.42
N ARG A 249 -6.05 -28.05 -11.99
CA ARG A 249 -6.17 -27.67 -10.58
C ARG A 249 -7.57 -27.73 -9.98
N ASN A 250 -8.63 -27.55 -10.76
CA ASN A 250 -10.00 -27.46 -10.25
C ASN A 250 -10.68 -28.83 -10.29
N ASP A 251 -10.67 -29.46 -11.45
CA ASP A 251 -11.45 -30.66 -11.72
C ASP A 251 -11.00 -31.84 -10.83
N PHE A 252 -9.70 -31.98 -10.53
CA PHE A 252 -9.26 -33.03 -9.61
C PHE A 252 -9.76 -32.78 -8.17
N GLN A 253 -9.83 -31.52 -7.73
CA GLN A 253 -10.30 -31.18 -6.37
C GLN A 253 -11.79 -31.43 -6.25
N GLU A 254 -12.56 -31.10 -7.30
CA GLU A 254 -14.00 -31.35 -7.35
C GLU A 254 -14.30 -32.85 -7.36
N ALA A 255 -13.64 -33.62 -8.25
CA ALA A 255 -13.77 -35.07 -8.29
C ALA A 255 -13.43 -35.72 -6.95
N LEU A 256 -12.36 -35.27 -6.28
CA LEU A 256 -11.97 -35.82 -4.97
C LEU A 256 -13.03 -35.51 -3.89
N LYS A 257 -13.60 -34.30 -3.87
CA LYS A 257 -14.69 -33.94 -2.95
C LYS A 257 -15.95 -34.76 -3.20
N GLU A 258 -16.33 -35.00 -4.45
CA GLU A 258 -17.48 -35.84 -4.79
C GLU A 258 -17.25 -37.31 -4.39
N PHE A 259 -16.02 -37.79 -4.54
CA PHE A 259 -15.63 -39.13 -4.10
C PHE A 259 -15.70 -39.27 -2.58
N GLU A 260 -15.15 -38.30 -1.85
CA GLU A 260 -15.20 -38.23 -0.37
C GLU A 260 -16.64 -38.14 0.16
N ALA A 261 -17.49 -37.35 -0.50
CA ALA A 261 -18.91 -37.23 -0.18
C ALA A 261 -19.73 -38.50 -0.50
N GLY A 262 -19.11 -39.51 -1.13
CA GLY A 262 -19.74 -40.78 -1.46
C GLY A 262 -20.60 -40.75 -2.74
N LEU A 263 -20.59 -39.64 -3.50
CA LEU A 263 -21.39 -39.47 -4.72
C LEU A 263 -20.88 -40.34 -5.87
N ILE A 264 -19.56 -40.51 -5.95
CA ILE A 264 -18.88 -41.31 -6.98
C ILE A 264 -17.99 -42.43 -6.40
N LYS A 265 -18.24 -42.88 -5.17
CA LYS A 265 -17.42 -43.88 -4.45
C LYS A 265 -17.25 -45.24 -5.16
N ASN A 266 -18.11 -45.52 -6.15
CA ASN A 266 -18.08 -46.76 -6.94
C ASN A 266 -17.31 -46.62 -8.26
N GLN A 267 -16.44 -45.61 -8.36
CA GLN A 267 -15.66 -45.29 -9.56
C GLN A 267 -14.18 -45.33 -9.22
N HIS A 268 -13.36 -45.89 -10.09
CA HIS A 268 -11.92 -45.64 -10.05
C HIS A 268 -11.66 -44.21 -10.53
N MET A 269 -10.56 -43.61 -10.06
CA MET A 269 -10.20 -42.26 -10.44
C MET A 269 -8.77 -42.21 -11.00
N GLU A 270 -8.62 -41.61 -12.18
CA GLU A 270 -7.32 -41.15 -12.70
C GLU A 270 -7.26 -39.64 -12.49
N LEU A 271 -6.39 -39.21 -11.57
CA LEU A 271 -6.29 -37.80 -11.20
C LEU A 271 -4.92 -37.25 -11.59
N LEU A 272 -4.91 -36.12 -12.29
CA LEU A 272 -3.69 -35.40 -12.63
C LEU A 272 -3.77 -33.96 -12.13
N CYS A 273 -2.75 -33.49 -11.40
CA CYS A 273 -2.74 -32.10 -10.92
C CYS A 273 -2.57 -31.07 -12.07
N CYS A 274 -2.03 -31.48 -13.22
CA CYS A 274 -1.86 -30.67 -14.42
C CYS A 274 -2.74 -31.21 -15.55
N GLU A 275 -2.94 -30.41 -16.61
CA GLU A 275 -3.65 -30.84 -17.83
C GLU A 275 -2.77 -31.81 -18.66
N GLY A 276 -2.58 -33.01 -18.12
CA GLY A 276 -1.53 -33.94 -18.50
C GLY A 276 -0.15 -33.54 -17.96
N CYS A 277 0.75 -34.52 -17.85
CA CYS A 277 2.16 -34.27 -17.56
C CYS A 277 2.83 -33.42 -18.65
N ILE A 278 2.26 -33.39 -19.86
CA ILE A 278 2.65 -32.50 -20.97
C ILE A 278 2.49 -31.00 -20.67
N MET A 279 1.71 -30.64 -19.65
CA MET A 279 1.53 -29.25 -19.18
C MET A 279 2.14 -29.02 -17.79
N GLY A 280 3.07 -29.89 -17.39
CA GLY A 280 3.80 -29.80 -16.12
C GLY A 280 4.68 -28.54 -15.99
N PRO A 281 5.02 -28.14 -14.76
CA PRO A 281 5.78 -26.92 -14.46
C PRO A 281 7.26 -26.94 -14.90
N GLY A 282 7.80 -28.11 -15.24
CA GLY A 282 9.17 -28.33 -15.68
C GLY A 282 9.37 -28.27 -17.20
N LEU A 283 8.31 -27.96 -17.96
CA LEU A 283 8.41 -27.65 -19.40
C LEU A 283 8.64 -26.14 -19.62
N SER A 284 9.04 -25.78 -20.83
CA SER A 284 9.03 -24.40 -21.34
C SER A 284 7.64 -23.77 -21.24
N LYS A 285 7.60 -22.45 -20.99
CA LYS A 285 6.34 -21.69 -20.76
C LYS A 285 5.48 -21.46 -22.01
N SER A 286 6.01 -21.65 -23.21
CA SER A 286 5.38 -21.24 -24.48
C SER A 286 4.53 -22.32 -25.17
N GLY A 287 4.53 -23.56 -24.67
CA GLY A 287 3.83 -24.67 -25.33
C GLY A 287 2.32 -24.65 -25.17
N LYS A 288 1.61 -25.00 -26.24
CA LYS A 288 0.13 -25.14 -26.25
C LYS A 288 -0.28 -26.58 -25.98
N GLN A 289 -1.22 -26.80 -25.05
CA GLN A 289 -1.69 -28.11 -24.60
C GLN A 289 -2.02 -29.08 -25.75
N TYR A 290 -2.94 -28.70 -26.64
CA TYR A 290 -3.39 -29.58 -27.71
C TYR A 290 -2.28 -29.93 -28.72
N ASN A 291 -1.38 -28.98 -29.01
CA ASN A 291 -0.22 -29.25 -29.86
C ASN A 291 0.72 -30.27 -29.20
N ARG A 292 1.03 -30.07 -27.91
CA ARG A 292 1.86 -30.98 -27.12
C ARG A 292 1.26 -32.39 -27.06
N ARG A 293 -0.07 -32.48 -26.91
CA ARG A 293 -0.80 -33.74 -26.94
C ARG A 293 -0.60 -34.45 -28.29
N THR A 294 -0.80 -33.75 -29.40
CA THR A 294 -0.58 -34.32 -30.75
C THR A 294 0.85 -34.83 -30.93
N LEU A 295 1.86 -34.07 -30.50
CA LEU A 295 3.27 -34.47 -30.60
C LEU A 295 3.56 -35.79 -29.86
N VAL A 296 3.07 -35.91 -28.62
CA VAL A 296 3.22 -37.15 -27.83
C VAL A 296 2.43 -38.30 -28.46
N SER A 297 1.20 -38.07 -28.90
CA SER A 297 0.39 -39.08 -29.59
C SER A 297 1.04 -39.57 -30.89
N SER A 298 1.61 -38.69 -31.70
CA SER A 298 2.32 -39.04 -32.93
C SER A 298 3.62 -39.80 -32.65
N TYR A 299 4.35 -39.45 -31.59
CA TYR A 299 5.52 -40.22 -31.13
C TYR A 299 5.12 -41.63 -30.69
N ALA A 300 4.13 -41.75 -29.81
CA ALA A 300 3.63 -43.04 -29.33
C ALA A 300 3.09 -43.91 -30.48
N GLY A 301 2.35 -43.31 -31.42
CA GLY A 301 1.81 -44.00 -32.60
C GLY A 301 2.91 -44.58 -33.49
N ARG A 302 3.94 -43.79 -33.83
CA ARG A 302 5.11 -44.28 -34.59
C ARG A 302 5.85 -45.39 -33.86
N LYS A 303 6.09 -45.19 -32.56
CA LYS A 303 6.75 -46.18 -31.71
C LYS A 303 6.02 -47.52 -31.72
N MET A 304 4.69 -47.51 -31.62
CA MET A 304 3.88 -48.73 -31.68
C MET A 304 3.90 -49.42 -33.06
N GLN A 305 4.13 -48.69 -34.15
CA GLN A 305 4.24 -49.27 -35.49
C GLN A 305 5.62 -49.89 -35.77
N GLU A 306 6.67 -49.30 -35.20
CA GLU A 306 8.07 -49.71 -35.44
C GLU A 306 8.59 -50.75 -34.42
N MET A 307 7.84 -51.01 -33.35
CA MET A 307 8.27 -51.86 -32.25
C MET A 307 8.17 -53.35 -32.57
N ASP A 308 9.22 -54.09 -32.22
CA ASP A 308 9.19 -55.54 -32.11
C ASP A 308 8.40 -55.95 -30.86
N PHE A 309 7.15 -56.38 -31.06
CA PHE A 309 6.26 -56.77 -29.96
C PHE A 309 6.71 -58.05 -29.25
N GLU A 310 7.36 -58.98 -29.94
CA GLU A 310 7.84 -60.23 -29.33
C GLU A 310 9.03 -59.96 -28.41
N GLU A 311 9.98 -59.15 -28.86
CA GLU A 311 11.11 -58.71 -28.04
C GLU A 311 10.64 -57.87 -26.85
N TRP A 312 9.75 -56.90 -27.09
CA TRP A 312 9.15 -56.08 -26.02
C TRP A 312 8.48 -56.96 -24.96
N LYS A 313 7.66 -57.93 -25.38
CA LYS A 313 6.95 -58.83 -24.47
C LYS A 313 7.91 -59.69 -23.66
N LYS A 314 8.98 -60.20 -24.29
CA LYS A 314 10.01 -60.97 -23.61
C LYS A 314 10.72 -60.15 -22.52
N GLU A 315 11.11 -58.91 -22.82
CA GLU A 315 11.69 -58.01 -21.81
C GLU A 315 10.65 -57.69 -20.73
N PHE A 316 9.39 -57.37 -21.10
CA PHE A 316 8.30 -57.10 -20.15
C PHE A 316 8.10 -58.25 -19.15
N ASP A 317 7.99 -59.48 -19.65
CA ASP A 317 7.79 -60.67 -18.82
C ASP A 317 8.99 -60.91 -17.88
N SER A 318 10.20 -60.53 -18.27
CA SER A 318 11.40 -60.66 -17.42
C SER A 318 11.37 -59.77 -16.18
N TYR A 319 10.61 -58.67 -16.20
CA TYR A 319 10.42 -57.76 -15.07
C TYR A 319 9.03 -57.87 -14.43
N ALA A 320 8.18 -58.78 -14.90
CA ALA A 320 6.81 -58.95 -14.41
C ALA A 320 6.75 -59.34 -12.93
N SER A 321 7.82 -59.90 -12.36
CA SER A 321 7.93 -60.26 -10.93
C SER A 321 8.52 -59.16 -10.05
N LEU A 322 8.93 -58.00 -10.61
CA LEU A 322 9.42 -56.89 -9.81
C LEU A 322 8.35 -56.43 -8.81
N ASP A 323 8.80 -56.18 -7.58
CA ASP A 323 7.97 -55.56 -6.55
C ASP A 323 7.78 -54.07 -6.87
N LEU A 324 6.57 -53.77 -7.33
CA LEU A 324 6.10 -52.42 -7.64
C LEU A 324 5.07 -51.94 -6.62
N SER A 325 5.00 -52.57 -5.45
CA SER A 325 4.08 -52.14 -4.39
C SER A 325 4.53 -50.82 -3.76
N ALA A 326 3.55 -49.99 -3.41
CA ALA A 326 3.75 -48.75 -2.66
C ALA A 326 2.90 -48.76 -1.40
N LYS A 327 3.42 -48.18 -0.33
CA LYS A 327 2.67 -47.93 0.91
C LYS A 327 2.48 -46.43 1.07
N HIS A 328 1.23 -46.02 1.22
CA HIS A 328 0.85 -44.64 1.50
C HIS A 328 0.40 -44.55 2.96
N LEU A 329 0.81 -43.50 3.66
CA LEU A 329 0.43 -43.24 5.05
C LEU A 329 -0.18 -41.83 5.13
N PRO A 330 -1.23 -41.62 5.95
CA PRO A 330 -1.80 -40.30 6.17
C PRO A 330 -0.79 -39.40 6.87
N GLU A 331 -0.74 -38.15 6.42
CA GLU A 331 0.11 -37.09 7.00
C GLU A 331 -0.75 -35.84 7.13
N ASP A 332 -1.72 -35.82 8.05
CA ASP A 332 -2.69 -34.70 8.13
C ASP A 332 -1.97 -33.36 8.39
N ARG A 333 -2.10 -32.43 7.44
CA ARG A 333 -1.53 -31.07 7.50
C ARG A 333 -2.62 -30.00 7.43
N ARG A 334 -3.87 -30.36 7.73
CA ARG A 334 -4.97 -29.39 7.84
C ARG A 334 -4.77 -28.52 9.07
N PHE A 335 -5.17 -27.26 8.95
CA PHE A 335 -5.29 -26.38 10.12
C PHE A 335 -6.69 -26.53 10.70
N ASP A 336 -6.77 -26.43 12.02
CA ASP A 336 -8.05 -26.27 12.71
C ASP A 336 -8.88 -25.16 12.07
N ILE A 337 -10.19 -25.41 11.98
CA ILE A 337 -11.13 -24.43 11.46
C ILE A 337 -11.36 -23.42 12.59
N PRO A 338 -11.08 -22.11 12.37
CA PRO A 338 -11.33 -21.10 13.37
C PRO A 338 -12.80 -21.08 13.80
N GLY A 339 -13.05 -20.67 15.04
CA GLY A 339 -14.41 -20.47 15.52
C GLY A 339 -15.11 -19.37 14.73
N GLN A 340 -16.43 -19.47 14.56
CA GLN A 340 -17.21 -18.49 13.80
C GLN A 340 -17.01 -17.05 14.33
N GLN A 341 -16.94 -16.88 15.64
CA GLN A 341 -16.70 -15.60 16.29
C GLN A 341 -15.36 -14.97 15.87
N GLU A 342 -14.30 -15.77 15.76
CA GLU A 342 -12.97 -15.26 15.36
C GLU A 342 -12.94 -14.79 13.90
N VAL A 343 -13.73 -15.46 13.04
CA VAL A 343 -13.88 -15.07 11.64
C VAL A 343 -14.66 -13.77 11.53
N GLU A 344 -15.73 -13.61 12.31
CA GLU A 344 -16.54 -12.39 12.39
C GLU A 344 -15.71 -11.19 12.88
N GLU A 345 -14.85 -11.37 13.88
CA GLU A 345 -13.93 -10.32 14.35
C GLU A 345 -13.01 -9.80 13.24
N ILE A 346 -12.45 -10.71 12.42
CA ILE A 346 -11.58 -10.33 11.31
C ILE A 346 -12.37 -9.65 10.17
N LEU A 347 -13.56 -10.16 9.86
CA LEU A 347 -14.45 -9.52 8.88
C LEU A 347 -14.78 -8.08 9.28
N LEU A 348 -15.09 -7.86 10.57
CA LEU A 348 -15.32 -6.52 11.11
C LEU A 348 -14.07 -5.63 10.99
N ALA A 349 -12.87 -6.17 11.30
CA ALA A 349 -11.61 -5.45 11.14
C ALA A 349 -11.31 -5.07 9.68
N MET A 350 -11.72 -5.92 8.72
CA MET A 350 -11.66 -5.64 7.28
C MET A 350 -12.74 -4.64 6.81
N GLY A 351 -13.59 -4.13 7.71
CA GLY A 351 -14.69 -3.21 7.39
C GLY A 351 -15.94 -3.89 6.84
N LYS A 352 -16.06 -5.22 6.98
CA LYS A 352 -17.22 -6.02 6.54
C LYS A 352 -18.21 -6.19 7.70
N LYS A 353 -19.23 -5.34 7.74
CA LYS A 353 -20.19 -5.30 8.86
C LYS A 353 -21.47 -6.06 8.57
N THR A 354 -21.81 -6.17 7.29
CA THR A 354 -23.05 -6.79 6.82
C THR A 354 -22.72 -7.74 5.67
N GLU A 355 -23.63 -8.67 5.39
CA GLU A 355 -23.49 -9.59 4.24
C GLU A 355 -23.34 -8.84 2.91
N LYS A 356 -23.94 -7.65 2.77
CA LYS A 356 -23.79 -6.82 1.56
C LYS A 356 -22.36 -6.35 1.34
N ASP A 357 -21.56 -6.27 2.40
CA ASP A 357 -20.15 -5.89 2.30
C ASP A 357 -19.29 -7.06 1.80
N HIS A 358 -19.79 -8.30 1.83
CA HIS A 358 -19.09 -9.51 1.39
C HIS A 358 -19.10 -9.60 -0.14
N LEU A 359 -18.31 -8.73 -0.78
CA LEU A 359 -18.25 -8.63 -2.24
C LEU A 359 -17.75 -9.91 -2.94
N ASN A 360 -17.02 -10.78 -2.22
CA ASN A 360 -16.48 -12.04 -2.74
C ASN A 360 -15.77 -11.90 -4.10
N CYS A 361 -15.04 -10.79 -4.30
CA CYS A 361 -14.52 -10.41 -5.62
C CYS A 361 -13.25 -11.17 -6.06
N GLY A 362 -12.65 -11.98 -5.18
CA GLY A 362 -11.46 -12.78 -5.53
C GLY A 362 -10.14 -12.01 -5.66
N ALA A 363 -10.13 -10.69 -5.43
CA ALA A 363 -8.94 -9.85 -5.64
C ALA A 363 -7.78 -10.18 -4.69
N CYS A 364 -8.08 -10.59 -3.45
CA CYS A 364 -7.10 -11.04 -2.46
C CYS A 364 -6.60 -12.48 -2.71
N GLY A 365 -7.16 -13.21 -3.69
CA GLY A 365 -6.78 -14.59 -4.00
C GLY A 365 -7.60 -15.69 -3.28
N TYR A 366 -8.64 -15.31 -2.55
CA TYR A 366 -9.61 -16.22 -1.90
C TYR A 366 -10.99 -16.05 -2.54
N GLU A 367 -11.79 -17.12 -2.61
CA GLU A 367 -13.06 -17.11 -3.35
C GLU A 367 -14.14 -16.30 -2.62
N SER A 368 -14.10 -16.31 -1.29
CA SER A 368 -14.99 -15.52 -0.45
C SER A 368 -14.25 -14.66 0.56
N CYS A 369 -14.93 -13.60 1.04
CA CYS A 369 -14.44 -12.78 2.14
C CYS A 369 -14.25 -13.62 3.42
N VAL A 370 -15.10 -14.62 3.63
CA VAL A 370 -15.03 -15.56 4.76
C VAL A 370 -13.76 -16.41 4.67
N GLU A 371 -13.45 -16.98 3.50
CA GLU A 371 -12.19 -17.71 3.29
C GLU A 371 -10.97 -16.84 3.53
N HIS A 372 -11.00 -15.58 3.10
CA HIS A 372 -9.92 -14.65 3.34
C HIS A 372 -9.73 -14.38 4.83
N ALA A 373 -10.82 -14.17 5.58
CA ALA A 373 -10.78 -13.99 7.03
C ALA A 373 -10.23 -15.23 7.76
N ILE A 374 -10.66 -16.44 7.35
CA ILE A 374 -10.11 -17.71 7.85
C ILE A 374 -8.61 -17.79 7.57
N ALA A 375 -8.17 -17.38 6.37
CA ALA A 375 -6.77 -17.40 6.00
C ALA A 375 -5.94 -16.40 6.81
N ILE A 376 -6.47 -15.21 7.11
CA ILE A 376 -5.82 -14.24 8.00
C ILE A 376 -5.66 -14.84 9.40
N LYS A 377 -6.71 -15.48 9.94
CA LYS A 377 -6.64 -16.14 11.26
C LYS A 377 -5.59 -17.25 11.30
N LYS A 378 -5.45 -18.00 10.21
CA LYS A 378 -4.43 -19.05 10.05
C LYS A 378 -3.03 -18.50 9.79
N GLY A 379 -2.86 -17.18 9.77
CA GLY A 379 -1.59 -16.51 9.46
C GLY A 379 -1.13 -16.73 8.02
N LEU A 380 -2.03 -17.06 7.09
CA LEU A 380 -1.73 -17.26 5.67
C LEU A 380 -1.88 -15.97 4.85
N ALA A 381 -2.66 -15.02 5.35
CA ALA A 381 -2.99 -13.80 4.63
C ALA A 381 -2.95 -12.58 5.54
N GLU A 382 -2.89 -11.41 4.93
CA GLU A 382 -2.88 -10.10 5.59
C GLU A 382 -4.16 -9.34 5.25
N ILE A 383 -4.64 -8.49 6.17
CA ILE A 383 -5.87 -7.70 5.99
C ILE A 383 -5.73 -6.74 4.79
N GLU A 384 -4.51 -6.23 4.58
CA GLU A 384 -4.11 -5.30 3.52
C GLU A 384 -4.27 -5.90 2.10
N MET A 385 -4.44 -7.22 1.99
CA MET A 385 -4.76 -7.87 0.72
C MET A 385 -6.20 -7.58 0.26
N CYS A 386 -7.07 -7.12 1.16
CA CYS A 386 -8.43 -6.72 0.83
C CYS A 386 -8.43 -5.33 0.17
N LEU A 387 -8.57 -5.30 -1.16
CA LEU A 387 -8.53 -4.06 -1.94
C LEU A 387 -9.52 -2.97 -1.45
N PRO A 388 -10.81 -3.28 -1.17
CA PRO A 388 -11.73 -2.28 -0.60
C PRO A 388 -11.25 -1.68 0.73
N TYR A 389 -10.77 -2.53 1.65
CA TYR A 389 -10.24 -2.08 2.95
C TYR A 389 -9.04 -1.13 2.77
N THR A 390 -8.12 -1.49 1.86
CA THR A 390 -6.92 -0.69 1.59
C THR A 390 -7.29 0.66 0.95
N ILE A 391 -8.28 0.70 0.06
CA ILE A 391 -8.78 1.96 -0.52
C ILE A 391 -9.41 2.85 0.55
N ASP A 392 -10.26 2.30 1.42
CA ASP A 392 -10.90 3.07 2.50
C ASP A 392 -9.88 3.61 3.51
N THR A 393 -8.87 2.79 3.83
CA THR A 393 -7.75 3.19 4.70
C THR A 393 -6.92 4.30 4.07
N LEU A 394 -6.68 4.23 2.75
CA LEU A 394 -5.99 5.28 2.01
C LEU A 394 -6.80 6.59 2.02
N HIS A 395 -8.11 6.54 1.72
CA HIS A 395 -8.97 7.72 1.78
C HIS A 395 -9.04 8.36 3.16
N LYS A 396 -9.03 7.55 4.23
CA LYS A 396 -8.94 8.06 5.61
C LYS A 396 -7.60 8.76 5.85
N SER A 397 -6.49 8.13 5.48
CA SER A 397 -5.14 8.69 5.65
C SER A 397 -4.95 10.00 4.89
N VAL A 398 -5.48 10.10 3.67
CA VAL A 398 -5.45 11.33 2.86
C VAL A 398 -6.25 12.47 3.54
N ARG A 399 -7.43 12.17 4.10
CA ARG A 399 -8.23 13.15 4.84
C ARG A 399 -7.51 13.63 6.10
N ASP A 400 -6.95 12.72 6.87
CA ASP A 400 -6.21 13.05 8.10
C ASP A 400 -4.97 13.91 7.78
N LEU A 401 -4.27 13.61 6.68
CA LEU A 401 -3.14 14.41 6.22
C LEU A 401 -3.57 15.82 5.76
N ALA A 402 -4.70 15.95 5.07
CA ALA A 402 -5.23 17.24 4.66
C ALA A 402 -5.54 18.15 5.86
N LEU A 403 -6.22 17.60 6.89
CA LEU A 403 -6.53 18.31 8.14
C LEU A 403 -5.25 18.75 8.88
N SER A 404 -4.22 17.90 8.91
CA SER A 404 -2.93 18.23 9.52
C SER A 404 -2.22 19.39 8.79
N ASN A 405 -2.24 19.39 7.45
CA ASN A 405 -1.65 20.46 6.63
C ASN A 405 -2.37 21.79 6.79
N GLU A 406 -3.70 21.80 6.88
CA GLU A 406 -4.48 23.02 7.13
C GLU A 406 -4.13 23.62 8.50
N LYS A 407 -4.02 22.77 9.53
CA LYS A 407 -3.59 23.19 10.88
C LYS A 407 -2.16 23.75 10.90
N LEU A 408 -1.24 23.14 10.16
CA LEU A 408 0.14 23.65 10.03
C LEU A 408 0.20 25.01 9.32
N THR A 409 -0.65 25.22 8.31
CA THR A 409 -0.69 26.47 7.53
C THR A 409 -1.17 27.63 8.40
N SER A 410 -2.29 27.46 9.11
CA SER A 410 -2.81 28.48 10.03
C SER A 410 -1.83 28.83 11.16
N MET A 411 -1.14 27.83 11.74
CA MET A 411 -0.11 28.07 12.76
C MET A 411 1.10 28.85 12.22
N ARG A 412 1.53 28.57 10.98
CA ARG A 412 2.64 29.31 10.34
C ARG A 412 2.29 30.77 10.11
N GLU A 413 1.08 31.08 9.67
CA GLU A 413 0.63 32.46 9.47
C GLU A 413 0.58 33.24 10.78
N ALA A 414 0.04 32.62 11.85
CA ALA A 414 0.02 33.21 13.18
C ALA A 414 1.43 33.49 13.72
N LEU A 415 2.37 32.57 13.53
CA LEU A 415 3.78 32.76 13.92
C LEU A 415 4.43 33.91 13.15
N LYS A 416 4.23 33.99 11.83
CA LYS A 416 4.79 35.07 11.00
C LYS A 416 4.30 36.45 11.42
N GLN A 417 3.02 36.57 11.80
CA GLN A 417 2.49 37.83 12.36
C GLN A 417 3.11 38.15 13.72
N SER A 418 3.24 37.16 14.60
CA SER A 418 3.83 37.33 15.93
C SER A 418 5.31 37.78 15.85
N GLU A 419 6.10 37.17 14.96
CA GLU A 419 7.51 37.51 14.73
C GLU A 419 7.66 38.95 14.21
N LYS A 420 6.82 39.37 13.25
CA LYS A 420 6.81 40.75 12.73
C LYS A 420 6.54 41.77 13.84
N LEU A 421 5.60 41.48 14.73
CA LEU A 421 5.25 42.36 15.86
C LEU A 421 6.39 42.45 16.88
N ALA A 422 7.03 41.32 17.22
CA ALA A 422 8.15 41.28 18.17
C ALA A 422 9.36 42.09 17.66
N HIS A 423 9.74 41.92 16.40
CA HIS A 423 10.83 42.66 15.77
C HIS A 423 10.58 44.18 15.76
N MET A 424 9.34 44.59 15.46
CA MET A 424 8.96 46.01 15.51
C MET A 424 9.07 46.59 16.92
N GLY A 425 8.67 45.85 17.96
CA GLY A 425 8.79 46.27 19.36
C GLY A 425 10.25 46.49 19.78
N GLN A 426 11.15 45.56 19.43
CA GLN A 426 12.56 45.64 19.83
C GLN A 426 13.31 46.80 19.14
N LEU A 427 13.09 47.01 17.83
CA LEU A 427 13.71 48.11 17.08
C LEU A 427 13.23 49.48 17.58
N SER A 428 11.93 49.61 17.86
CA SER A 428 11.33 50.87 18.32
C SER A 428 11.90 51.35 19.66
N ALA A 429 12.22 50.42 20.57
CA ALA A 429 12.81 50.74 21.87
C ALA A 429 14.25 51.29 21.75
N GLY A 430 15.07 50.73 20.87
CA GLY A 430 16.45 51.17 20.62
C GLY A 430 16.50 52.52 19.92
N ILE A 431 15.77 52.67 18.81
CA ILE A 431 15.71 53.91 18.02
C ILE A 431 15.23 55.08 18.89
N ALA A 432 14.23 54.86 19.74
CA ALA A 432 13.69 55.93 20.55
C ALA A 432 14.65 56.42 21.64
N HIS A 433 15.47 55.54 22.21
CA HIS A 433 16.50 55.96 23.16
C HIS A 433 17.59 56.80 22.47
N GLU A 434 18.04 56.37 21.29
CA GLU A 434 19.09 57.08 20.55
C GLU A 434 18.64 58.41 19.95
N LEU A 435 17.37 58.56 19.58
CA LEU A 435 16.83 59.83 19.05
C LEU A 435 16.42 60.82 20.15
N ASN A 436 15.92 60.34 21.29
CA ASN A 436 15.51 61.23 22.39
C ASN A 436 16.68 62.02 22.97
N ASN A 437 17.89 61.44 22.96
CA ASN A 437 19.10 62.07 23.49
C ASN A 437 19.51 63.33 22.71
N PRO A 438 19.80 63.28 21.39
CA PRO A 438 20.17 64.46 20.61
C PRO A 438 19.02 65.48 20.53
N LEU A 439 17.76 65.04 20.44
CA LEU A 439 16.61 65.96 20.46
C LEU A 439 16.51 66.72 21.79
N GLY A 440 16.80 66.07 22.91
CA GLY A 440 16.89 66.73 24.21
C GLY A 440 17.96 67.82 24.23
N VAL A 441 19.13 67.56 23.64
CA VAL A 441 20.23 68.52 23.53
C VAL A 441 19.85 69.71 22.64
N VAL A 442 19.23 69.46 21.48
CA VAL A 442 18.76 70.52 20.57
C VAL A 442 17.73 71.41 21.28
N ILE A 443 16.71 70.83 21.92
CA ILE A 443 15.70 71.59 22.67
C ILE A 443 16.35 72.42 23.77
N MET A 444 17.31 71.86 24.51
CA MET A 444 17.99 72.56 25.60
C MET A 444 18.76 73.78 25.10
N TYR A 445 19.67 73.62 24.13
CA TYR A 445 20.47 74.73 23.61
C TYR A 445 19.62 75.77 22.89
N SER A 446 18.60 75.35 22.13
CA SER A 446 17.68 76.28 21.47
C SER A 446 16.87 77.10 22.47
N ASN A 447 16.44 76.53 23.61
CA ASN A 447 15.80 77.30 24.68
C ASN A 447 16.76 78.28 25.38
N ILE A 448 18.01 77.86 25.64
CA ILE A 448 19.03 78.76 26.23
C ILE A 448 19.28 79.95 25.31
N LEU A 449 19.49 79.71 24.02
CA LEU A 449 19.66 80.78 23.03
C LEU A 449 18.41 81.66 22.94
N LEU A 450 17.21 81.07 23.04
CA LEU A 450 15.95 81.81 23.02
C LEU A 450 15.83 82.73 24.25
N ASP A 451 16.29 82.30 25.43
CA ASP A 451 16.30 83.11 26.65
C ASP A 451 17.35 84.24 26.59
N GLU A 452 18.49 84.02 25.94
CA GLU A 452 19.59 84.99 25.79
C GLU A 452 19.37 86.01 24.64
N THR A 453 18.42 85.76 23.73
CA THR A 453 18.15 86.61 22.56
C THR A 453 17.11 87.70 22.88
N PRO A 454 17.37 89.00 22.62
CA PRO A 454 16.40 90.08 22.86
C PRO A 454 15.05 89.87 22.13
N GLU A 455 13.95 90.38 22.68
CA GLU A 455 12.60 90.15 22.13
C GLU A 455 12.39 90.68 20.69
N GLU A 456 13.17 91.69 20.30
CA GLU A 456 13.08 92.38 19.00
C GLU A 456 14.00 91.75 17.92
N ASP A 457 14.81 90.75 18.30
CA ASP A 457 15.76 90.12 17.38
C ASP A 457 15.05 89.16 16.41
N PRO A 458 15.23 89.31 15.08
CA PRO A 458 14.66 88.42 14.08
C PRO A 458 14.95 86.92 14.30
N VAL A 459 16.09 86.58 14.92
CA VAL A 459 16.53 85.19 15.17
C VAL A 459 15.66 84.48 16.21
N ARG A 460 14.92 85.24 17.03
CA ARG A 460 14.05 84.69 18.08
C ARG A 460 12.91 83.82 17.52
N GLU A 461 12.34 84.19 16.38
CA GLU A 461 11.30 83.37 15.71
C GLU A 461 11.87 82.07 15.13
N ASP A 462 13.08 82.12 14.57
CA ASP A 462 13.77 80.90 14.09
C ASP A 462 14.07 79.94 15.24
N LEU A 463 14.51 80.45 16.40
CA LEU A 463 14.77 79.65 17.61
C LEU A 463 13.50 79.00 18.16
N LYS A 464 12.37 79.72 18.20
CA LYS A 464 11.06 79.15 18.58
C LYS A 464 10.68 78.00 17.67
N LEU A 465 10.86 78.18 16.36
CA LEU A 465 10.54 77.15 15.38
C LEU A 465 11.41 75.89 15.57
N ILE A 466 12.71 76.05 15.88
CA ILE A 466 13.61 74.92 16.17
C ILE A 466 13.15 74.15 17.42
N VAL A 467 12.81 74.87 18.51
CA VAL A 467 12.30 74.25 19.74
C VAL A 467 11.00 73.49 19.45
N GLU A 468 10.08 74.09 18.71
CA GLU A 468 8.80 73.47 18.34
C GLU A 468 9.02 72.19 17.52
N GLN A 469 9.86 72.24 16.48
CA GLN A 469 10.12 71.07 15.64
C GLN A 469 10.87 69.96 16.39
N ALA A 470 11.85 70.30 17.24
CA ALA A 470 12.57 69.31 18.03
C ALA A 470 11.67 68.67 19.10
N ALA A 471 10.81 69.45 19.76
CA ALA A 471 9.79 68.95 20.69
C ALA A 471 8.77 68.04 19.98
N ARG A 472 8.38 68.39 18.75
CA ARG A 472 7.51 67.57 17.92
C ARG A 472 8.16 66.23 17.55
N CYS A 473 9.43 66.23 17.12
CA CYS A 473 10.18 65.00 16.88
C CYS A 473 10.24 64.13 18.14
N LYS A 474 10.50 64.72 19.31
CA LYS A 474 10.53 64.01 20.59
C LYS A 474 9.18 63.37 20.93
N LYS A 475 8.07 64.05 20.63
CA LYS A 475 6.71 63.52 20.82
C LYS A 475 6.40 62.35 19.88
N ILE A 476 6.86 62.41 18.62
CA ILE A 476 6.72 61.29 17.66
C ILE A 476 7.51 60.07 18.13
N VAL A 477 8.75 60.28 18.55
CA VAL A 477 9.63 59.22 19.08
C VAL A 477 9.06 58.60 20.37
N ALA A 478 8.51 59.41 21.27
CA ALA A 478 7.82 58.93 22.47
C ALA A 478 6.55 58.12 22.13
N GLY A 479 5.81 58.52 21.09
CA GLY A 479 4.68 57.75 20.56
C GLY A 479 5.10 56.37 20.05
N LEU A 480 6.23 56.29 19.34
CA LEU A 480 6.82 55.03 18.87
C LEU A 480 7.26 54.13 20.05
N LEU A 481 7.85 54.72 21.10
CA LEU A 481 8.27 54.01 22.30
C LEU A 481 7.08 53.46 23.09
N ASN A 482 5.99 54.22 23.23
CA ASN A 482 4.77 53.77 23.91
C ASN A 482 4.09 52.60 23.18
N PHE A 483 4.14 52.59 21.84
CA PHE A 483 3.70 51.46 21.03
C PHE A 483 4.53 50.19 21.31
N ALA A 484 5.81 50.34 21.66
CA ALA A 484 6.74 49.23 21.88
C ALA A 484 6.87 48.75 23.33
N ARG A 485 6.62 49.62 24.33
CA ARG A 485 6.95 49.35 25.75
C ARG A 485 5.85 48.73 26.60
N LYS A 486 4.59 48.65 26.14
CA LYS A 486 3.49 48.07 26.94
C LYS A 486 3.01 46.73 26.35
N ASN A 487 3.84 45.69 26.46
CA ASN A 487 3.47 44.31 26.08
C ASN A 487 2.74 43.53 27.19
N GLN A 488 2.38 44.17 28.31
CA GLN A 488 1.62 43.53 29.40
C GLN A 488 0.37 44.35 29.70
N VAL A 489 -0.78 43.67 29.62
CA VAL A 489 -2.10 44.22 29.93
C VAL A 489 -2.35 44.07 31.43
N ASN A 490 -2.55 45.18 32.13
CA ASN A 490 -2.92 45.15 33.54
C ASN A 490 -4.44 45.08 33.69
N HIS A 491 -5.00 43.87 33.64
CA HIS A 491 -6.44 43.68 33.74
C HIS A 491 -6.97 44.07 35.13
N GLN A 492 -7.87 45.04 35.15
CA GLN A 492 -8.59 45.47 36.34
C GLN A 492 -10.10 45.30 36.08
N MET A 493 -10.87 45.06 37.14
CA MET A 493 -12.32 45.05 37.01
C MET A 493 -12.78 46.49 36.77
N THR A 494 -13.43 46.74 35.63
CA THR A 494 -13.78 48.09 35.20
C THR A 494 -15.21 48.11 34.67
N ASN A 495 -15.94 49.16 35.05
CA ASN A 495 -17.23 49.49 34.47
C ASN A 495 -17.00 50.15 33.09
N ILE A 496 -17.42 49.50 32.01
CA ILE A 496 -17.21 49.98 30.64
C ILE A 496 -17.88 51.32 30.37
N ARG A 497 -18.98 51.65 31.07
CA ARG A 497 -19.64 52.95 30.94
C ARG A 497 -18.78 54.07 31.53
N GLU A 498 -18.28 53.86 32.76
CA GLU A 498 -17.39 54.81 33.43
C GLU A 498 -16.09 55.02 32.63
N LEU A 499 -15.56 53.95 32.02
CA LEU A 499 -14.38 54.02 31.16
C LEU A 499 -14.62 54.91 29.93
N VAL A 500 -15.79 54.82 29.30
CA VAL A 500 -16.15 55.66 28.15
C VAL A 500 -16.31 57.11 28.58
N ASP A 501 -17.03 57.35 29.67
CA ASP A 501 -17.23 58.71 30.20
C ASP A 501 -15.88 59.36 30.56
N HIS A 502 -15.00 58.65 31.26
CA HIS A 502 -13.65 59.12 31.59
C HIS A 502 -12.78 59.36 30.35
N SER A 503 -12.93 58.53 29.31
CA SER A 503 -12.19 58.72 28.07
C SER A 503 -12.64 59.99 27.33
N LEU A 504 -13.94 60.31 27.38
CA LEU A 504 -14.50 61.50 26.74
C LEU A 504 -14.12 62.80 27.44
N GLU A 505 -13.95 62.80 28.77
CA GLU A 505 -13.46 63.97 29.53
C GLU A 505 -12.09 64.48 29.03
N SER A 506 -11.27 63.57 28.50
CA SER A 506 -9.93 63.88 28.01
C SER A 506 -9.89 64.41 26.56
N VAL A 507 -11.04 64.47 25.87
CA VAL A 507 -11.13 64.91 24.47
C VAL A 507 -11.79 66.29 24.38
N ILE A 508 -11.14 67.23 23.68
CA ILE A 508 -11.71 68.54 23.38
C ILE A 508 -12.69 68.37 22.21
N VAL A 509 -13.98 68.52 22.48
CA VAL A 509 -15.05 68.38 21.48
C VAL A 509 -15.41 69.76 20.91
N PRO A 510 -15.32 69.98 19.59
CA PRO A 510 -15.78 71.21 18.94
C PRO A 510 -17.29 71.42 19.09
N GLU A 511 -17.77 72.67 19.16
CA GLU A 511 -19.21 73.00 19.33
C GLU A 511 -20.11 72.45 18.21
N ASN A 512 -19.54 72.14 17.04
CA ASN A 512 -20.24 71.58 15.87
C ASN A 512 -20.28 70.04 15.83
N VAL A 513 -19.76 69.34 16.85
CA VAL A 513 -19.80 67.87 16.94
C VAL A 513 -20.65 67.44 18.14
N ARG A 514 -21.64 66.56 17.91
CA ARG A 514 -22.46 65.97 18.98
C ARG A 514 -22.00 64.54 19.26
N ILE A 515 -21.77 64.21 20.52
CA ILE A 515 -21.44 62.85 20.95
C ILE A 515 -22.65 62.26 21.69
N ASN A 516 -23.16 61.13 21.20
CA ASN A 516 -24.26 60.39 21.81
C ASN A 516 -23.77 59.01 22.27
N VAL A 517 -23.95 58.71 23.56
CA VAL A 517 -23.51 57.44 24.15
C VAL A 517 -24.74 56.61 24.55
N GLU A 518 -25.01 55.55 23.78
CA GLU A 518 -26.06 54.58 24.04
C GLU A 518 -25.50 53.36 24.75
N ASP A 519 -25.94 53.11 25.98
CA ASP A 519 -25.57 51.91 26.74
C ASP A 519 -26.71 50.89 26.69
N LYS A 520 -26.46 49.74 26.05
CA LYS A 520 -27.39 48.60 25.97
C LYS A 520 -26.87 47.37 26.73
N THR A 521 -25.88 47.56 27.61
CA THR A 521 -25.26 46.42 28.30
C THR A 521 -26.13 45.89 29.43
N THR A 522 -26.16 44.56 29.55
CA THR A 522 -26.84 43.86 30.65
C THR A 522 -25.93 43.71 31.87
N ASN A 523 -24.62 43.60 31.65
CA ASN A 523 -23.61 43.66 32.69
C ASN A 523 -22.42 44.53 32.22
N PRO A 524 -22.18 45.71 32.82
CA PRO A 524 -21.13 46.62 32.35
C PRO A 524 -19.73 46.28 32.89
N GLN A 525 -19.55 45.21 33.68
CA GLN A 525 -18.27 44.87 34.30
C GLN A 525 -17.41 43.97 33.39
N ALA A 526 -16.17 44.38 33.11
CA ALA A 526 -15.19 43.61 32.34
C ALA A 526 -13.76 43.77 32.88
N MET A 527 -12.91 42.75 32.66
CA MET A 527 -11.50 42.76 33.05
C MET A 527 -10.63 43.43 31.97
N LEU A 528 -10.39 44.73 32.08
CA LEU A 528 -9.70 45.55 31.07
C LEU A 528 -8.54 46.37 31.68
N ASP A 529 -7.57 46.78 30.87
CA ASP A 529 -6.58 47.79 31.26
C ASP A 529 -7.13 49.19 30.96
N ILE A 530 -7.45 49.93 32.03
CA ILE A 530 -8.09 51.25 31.97
C ILE A 530 -7.27 52.22 31.11
N GLU A 531 -5.96 52.34 31.36
CA GLU A 531 -5.11 53.29 30.64
C GLU A 531 -5.02 52.97 29.15
N GLN A 532 -4.81 51.69 28.82
CA GLN A 532 -4.68 51.27 27.42
C GLN A 532 -6.00 51.44 26.67
N MET A 533 -7.13 51.08 27.28
CA MET A 533 -8.43 51.21 26.64
C MET A 533 -8.89 52.67 26.54
N THR A 534 -8.56 53.53 27.50
CA THR A 534 -8.74 54.98 27.36
C THR A 534 -7.96 55.52 26.17
N GLN A 535 -6.74 55.03 25.93
CA GLN A 535 -5.96 55.39 24.75
C GLN A 535 -6.61 54.90 23.43
N VAL A 536 -7.22 53.70 23.41
CA VAL A 536 -7.97 53.21 22.24
C VAL A 536 -9.16 54.12 21.94
N LEU A 537 -10.00 54.39 22.94
CA LEU A 537 -11.22 55.16 22.79
C LEU A 537 -10.93 56.61 22.38
N THR A 538 -9.98 57.26 23.04
CA THR A 538 -9.57 58.65 22.70
C THR A 538 -9.00 58.75 21.29
N ASN A 539 -8.22 57.77 20.83
CA ASN A 539 -7.69 57.74 19.47
C ASN A 539 -8.80 57.59 18.42
N LEU A 540 -9.79 56.72 18.66
CA LEU A 540 -10.91 56.52 17.75
C LEU A 540 -11.82 57.76 17.70
N VAL A 541 -12.15 58.33 18.86
CA VAL A 541 -12.97 59.55 18.94
C VAL A 541 -12.28 60.73 18.27
N ARG A 542 -10.96 60.91 18.49
CA ARG A 542 -10.20 61.99 17.82
C ARG A 542 -10.18 61.81 16.30
N ASN A 543 -10.01 60.59 15.82
CA ASN A 543 -10.05 60.31 14.39
C ASN A 543 -11.44 60.59 13.79
N ALA A 544 -12.52 60.27 14.52
CA ALA A 544 -13.88 60.61 14.13
C ALA A 544 -14.11 62.13 14.06
N ILE A 545 -13.64 62.89 15.05
CA ILE A 545 -13.71 64.37 15.05
C ILE A 545 -12.97 64.93 13.83
N ASP A 546 -11.74 64.46 13.58
CA ASP A 546 -10.92 64.94 12.46
C ASP A 546 -11.55 64.61 11.08
N ALA A 547 -12.37 63.57 11.00
CA ALA A 547 -13.10 63.18 9.79
C ALA A 547 -14.39 64.01 9.55
N MET A 548 -14.75 64.91 10.48
CA MET A 548 -15.96 65.73 10.44
C MET A 548 -15.66 67.24 10.54
N PRO A 549 -14.90 67.83 9.59
CA PRO A 549 -14.53 69.25 9.65
C PRO A 549 -15.72 70.22 9.60
N GLN A 550 -16.85 69.80 9.02
CA GLN A 550 -18.08 70.60 8.91
C GLN A 550 -19.07 70.37 10.07
N GLY A 551 -18.69 69.57 11.07
CA GLY A 551 -19.58 69.11 12.14
C GLY A 551 -20.31 67.82 11.79
N GLY A 552 -20.86 67.15 12.80
CA GLY A 552 -21.50 65.83 12.65
C GLY A 552 -21.85 65.18 13.98
N GLU A 553 -22.20 63.89 13.94
CA GLU A 553 -22.56 63.10 15.13
C GLU A 553 -21.61 61.90 15.30
N ILE A 554 -21.11 61.70 16.52
CA ILE A 554 -20.41 60.49 16.95
C ILE A 554 -21.35 59.70 17.83
N LYS A 555 -21.67 58.48 17.43
CA LYS A 555 -22.46 57.53 18.22
C LYS A 555 -21.55 56.47 18.81
N ILE A 556 -21.54 56.37 20.14
CA ILE A 556 -20.85 55.30 20.88
C ILE A 556 -21.92 54.37 21.43
N LEU A 557 -21.95 53.13 20.94
CA LEU A 557 -22.86 52.09 21.37
C LEU A 557 -22.10 51.03 22.17
N LEU A 558 -22.58 50.76 23.39
CA LEU A 558 -22.06 49.71 24.26
C LEU A 558 -23.03 48.53 24.28
N GLU A 559 -22.51 47.35 23.96
CA GLU A 559 -23.27 46.10 23.94
C GLU A 559 -22.46 45.00 24.65
N ASP A 560 -23.13 43.94 25.06
CA ASP A 560 -22.47 42.81 25.71
C ASP A 560 -23.11 41.45 25.39
N THR A 561 -22.30 40.40 25.53
CA THR A 561 -22.75 39.01 25.49
C THR A 561 -22.36 38.31 26.81
N LEU A 562 -22.70 37.02 26.94
CA LEU A 562 -22.28 36.21 28.09
C LEU A 562 -20.75 36.13 28.22
N GLY A 563 -20.02 36.16 27.09
CA GLY A 563 -18.57 36.02 27.04
C GLY A 563 -17.79 37.31 26.80
N ASP A 564 -18.38 38.28 26.10
CA ASP A 564 -17.67 39.43 25.54
C ASP A 564 -18.34 40.77 25.86
N VAL A 565 -17.55 41.85 25.77
CA VAL A 565 -18.02 43.24 25.75
C VAL A 565 -17.70 43.88 24.40
N ILE A 566 -18.63 44.71 23.91
CA ILE A 566 -18.60 45.25 22.56
C ILE A 566 -18.70 46.78 22.62
N PHE A 567 -17.74 47.45 21.99
CA PHE A 567 -17.74 48.90 21.78
C PHE A 567 -17.91 49.19 20.30
N THR A 568 -18.95 49.93 19.92
CA THR A 568 -19.14 50.39 18.55
C THR A 568 -19.07 51.91 18.51
N ILE A 569 -18.11 52.46 17.77
CA ILE A 569 -17.91 53.90 17.60
C ILE A 569 -18.18 54.24 16.15
N SER A 570 -19.26 54.99 15.90
CA SER A 570 -19.70 55.38 14.57
C SER A 570 -19.67 56.89 14.39
N ASP A 571 -19.10 57.37 13.28
CA ASP A 571 -19.08 58.78 12.89
C ASP A 571 -19.87 59.01 11.58
N THR A 572 -20.33 60.24 11.37
CA THR A 572 -20.99 60.69 10.13
C THR A 572 -20.05 61.49 9.23
N GLY A 573 -18.75 61.18 9.25
CA GLY A 573 -17.71 61.92 8.54
C GLY A 573 -17.58 61.57 7.05
N THR A 574 -16.41 61.87 6.49
CA THR A 574 -16.13 61.67 5.06
C THR A 574 -15.94 60.20 4.66
N GLY A 575 -15.87 59.28 5.63
CA GLY A 575 -15.58 57.87 5.36
C GLY A 575 -14.12 57.59 4.95
N ILE A 576 -13.81 56.31 4.76
CA ILE A 576 -12.49 55.78 4.38
C ILE A 576 -12.63 55.09 3.01
N LYS A 577 -11.75 55.47 2.07
CA LYS A 577 -11.67 54.86 0.74
C LYS A 577 -11.41 53.36 0.81
N ASP A 578 -12.04 52.59 -0.08
CA ASP A 578 -11.95 51.12 -0.08
C ASP A 578 -10.50 50.61 -0.24
N GLU A 579 -9.68 51.30 -1.03
CA GLU A 579 -8.26 51.00 -1.25
C GLU A 579 -7.41 51.15 0.03
N ASP A 580 -7.83 52.04 0.94
CA ASP A 580 -7.09 52.36 2.17
C ASP A 580 -7.50 51.47 3.34
N LYS A 581 -8.67 50.81 3.29
CA LYS A 581 -9.20 49.95 4.39
C LYS A 581 -8.23 48.85 4.82
N SER A 582 -7.46 48.29 3.90
CA SER A 582 -6.46 47.25 4.21
C SER A 582 -5.21 47.80 4.91
N LYS A 583 -4.96 49.11 4.83
CA LYS A 583 -3.75 49.78 5.31
C LYS A 583 -3.96 50.63 6.56
N ILE A 584 -5.20 50.88 6.98
CA ILE A 584 -5.49 51.79 8.10
C ILE A 584 -4.88 51.37 9.45
N PHE A 585 -4.57 50.08 9.62
CA PHE A 585 -3.92 49.55 10.83
C PHE A 585 -2.39 49.43 10.66
N GLU A 586 -1.85 49.78 9.49
CA GLU A 586 -0.41 49.84 9.29
C GLU A 586 0.19 51.06 10.03
N PRO A 587 1.27 50.89 10.81
CA PRO A 587 1.94 51.99 11.47
C PRO A 587 2.41 53.06 10.47
N PHE A 588 2.25 54.33 10.84
CA PHE A 588 2.61 55.52 10.03
C PHE A 588 1.73 55.77 8.80
N PHE A 589 0.76 54.90 8.50
CA PHE A 589 -0.23 55.19 7.47
C PHE A 589 -1.13 56.35 7.92
N THR A 590 -1.18 57.42 7.14
CA THR A 590 -2.08 58.54 7.38
C THR A 590 -2.52 59.17 6.06
N THR A 591 -3.79 59.51 5.97
CA THR A 591 -4.39 60.26 4.86
C THR A 591 -4.40 61.78 5.13
N LYS A 592 -3.90 62.21 6.30
CA LYS A 592 -3.82 63.63 6.70
C LYS A 592 -2.55 64.27 6.12
N GLY A 593 -2.63 65.55 5.75
CA GLY A 593 -1.49 66.29 5.15
C GLY A 593 -0.23 66.29 6.04
N ILE A 594 0.94 66.50 5.42
CA ILE A 594 2.26 66.51 6.09
C ILE A 594 2.23 67.50 7.25
N GLY A 595 2.18 67.01 8.50
CA GLY A 595 1.87 67.91 9.62
C GLY A 595 0.90 67.35 10.64
N ALA A 596 -0.23 66.85 10.13
CA ALA A 596 -1.50 66.79 10.86
C ALA A 596 -1.80 65.45 11.56
N GLY A 597 -0.90 64.46 11.47
CA GLY A 597 -1.07 63.18 12.16
C GLY A 597 0.20 62.34 12.18
N THR A 598 0.34 61.50 13.21
CA THR A 598 1.50 60.58 13.34
C THR A 598 1.30 59.24 12.65
N GLY A 599 0.08 58.93 12.19
CA GLY A 599 -0.27 57.62 11.59
C GLY A 599 -0.18 56.43 12.56
N LEU A 600 -0.02 56.67 13.87
CA LEU A 600 0.17 55.60 14.87
C LEU A 600 -1.11 55.27 15.66
N GLY A 601 -2.14 56.12 15.62
CA GLY A 601 -3.33 55.99 16.49
C GLY A 601 -4.13 54.71 16.25
N LEU A 602 -4.48 54.41 14.99
CA LEU A 602 -5.24 53.21 14.64
C LEU A 602 -4.42 51.92 14.79
N ALA A 603 -3.13 51.96 14.44
CA ALA A 603 -2.22 50.84 14.67
C ALA A 603 -2.08 50.53 16.17
N THR A 604 -2.05 51.56 17.03
CA THR A 604 -2.03 51.39 18.50
C THR A 604 -3.34 50.81 19.00
N ALA A 605 -4.49 51.27 18.48
CA ALA A 605 -5.79 50.72 18.80
C ALA A 605 -5.88 49.22 18.46
N TYR A 606 -5.41 48.84 17.27
CA TYR A 606 -5.35 47.45 16.83
C TYR A 606 -4.47 46.59 17.75
N GLY A 607 -3.27 47.08 18.09
CA GLY A 607 -2.34 46.39 18.99
C GLY A 607 -2.93 46.15 20.38
N VAL A 608 -3.51 47.19 21.00
CA VAL A 608 -4.13 47.08 22.34
C VAL A 608 -5.28 46.08 22.34
N VAL A 609 -6.18 46.15 21.34
CA VAL A 609 -7.32 45.21 21.24
C VAL A 609 -6.83 43.76 21.09
N LYS A 610 -5.78 43.53 20.28
CA LYS A 610 -5.19 42.19 20.12
C LYS A 610 -4.50 41.69 21.37
N MET A 611 -3.82 42.56 22.14
CA MET A 611 -3.23 42.18 23.43
C MET A 611 -4.28 41.77 24.47
N HIS A 612 -5.50 42.34 24.38
CA HIS A 612 -6.65 41.92 25.18
C HIS A 612 -7.36 40.66 24.63
N LYS A 613 -6.74 39.92 23.69
CA LYS A 613 -7.31 38.77 22.97
C LYS A 613 -8.61 39.10 22.21
N GLY A 614 -8.81 40.38 21.86
CA GLY A 614 -10.01 40.86 21.19
C GLY A 614 -9.89 40.98 19.67
N GLN A 615 -10.97 41.48 19.07
CA GLN A 615 -11.07 41.76 17.65
C GLN A 615 -11.58 43.18 17.41
N ILE A 616 -10.96 43.89 16.48
CA ILE A 616 -11.43 45.18 15.96
C ILE A 616 -11.78 45.02 14.48
N THR A 617 -12.96 45.48 14.08
CA THR A 617 -13.44 45.50 12.69
C THR A 617 -13.87 46.91 12.33
N VAL A 618 -13.77 47.24 11.04
CA VAL A 618 -14.15 48.55 10.49
C VAL A 618 -15.15 48.37 9.36
N GLU A 619 -16.19 49.18 9.38
CA GLU A 619 -17.13 49.36 8.27
C GLU A 619 -17.12 50.84 7.91
N SER A 620 -16.91 51.18 6.65
CA SER A 620 -16.82 52.59 6.23
C SER A 620 -17.33 52.78 4.82
N ASN A 621 -17.99 53.91 4.60
CA ASN A 621 -18.49 54.34 3.30
C ASN A 621 -18.05 55.78 3.02
N ASP A 622 -17.28 55.97 1.95
CA ASP A 622 -16.82 57.27 1.46
C ASP A 622 -17.61 57.77 0.24
N ASP A 623 -18.55 56.98 -0.26
CA ASP A 623 -19.36 57.27 -1.46
C ASP A 623 -20.79 57.67 -1.07
N PRO A 624 -21.17 58.96 -1.21
CA PRO A 624 -22.52 59.43 -0.93
C PRO A 624 -23.60 58.78 -1.79
N SER A 625 -23.24 58.17 -2.92
CA SER A 625 -24.19 57.49 -3.81
C SER A 625 -24.60 56.10 -3.32
N LYS A 626 -23.81 55.49 -2.40
CA LYS A 626 -24.04 54.14 -1.86
C LYS A 626 -24.69 54.13 -0.49
N GLY A 627 -24.85 55.28 0.15
CA GLY A 627 -25.44 55.41 1.48
C GLY A 627 -24.89 56.63 2.25
N PRO A 628 -25.26 56.80 3.52
CA PRO A 628 -24.65 57.82 4.38
C PRO A 628 -23.14 57.60 4.47
N THR A 629 -22.37 58.68 4.37
CA THR A 629 -20.90 58.64 4.56
C THR A 629 -20.56 58.60 6.04
N GLY A 630 -19.52 57.85 6.39
CA GLY A 630 -19.10 57.67 7.77
C GLY A 630 -18.29 56.41 8.00
N THR A 631 -17.73 56.27 9.20
CA THR A 631 -16.98 55.08 9.62
C THR A 631 -17.51 54.53 10.93
N SER A 632 -17.57 53.21 11.04
CA SER A 632 -17.95 52.48 12.24
C SER A 632 -16.85 51.50 12.61
N PHE A 633 -16.24 51.70 13.78
CA PHE A 633 -15.31 50.75 14.38
C PHE A 633 -16.04 49.93 15.43
N LYS A 634 -15.98 48.60 15.30
CA LYS A 634 -16.53 47.65 16.27
C LYS A 634 -15.40 46.88 16.95
N ILE A 635 -15.31 46.97 18.27
CA ILE A 635 -14.32 46.30 19.11
C ILE A 635 -15.05 45.26 19.95
N VAL A 636 -14.58 44.02 19.91
CA VAL A 636 -15.08 42.88 20.72
C VAL A 636 -13.95 42.40 21.63
N LEU A 637 -14.15 42.43 22.94
CA LEU A 637 -13.17 42.00 23.95
C LEU A 637 -13.77 40.92 24.87
N PRO A 638 -13.00 39.88 25.24
CA PRO A 638 -13.45 38.90 26.22
C PRO A 638 -13.62 39.53 27.60
N ARG A 639 -14.71 39.18 28.29
CA ARG A 639 -15.08 39.75 29.59
C ARG A 639 -14.16 39.30 30.73
N ARG A 640 -13.63 38.08 30.66
CA ARG A 640 -12.77 37.47 31.68
C ARG A 640 -11.45 37.03 31.04
N LYS A 641 -10.40 37.01 31.86
CA LYS A 641 -9.12 36.42 31.49
C LYS A 641 -9.28 34.90 31.40
N GLU A 642 -9.21 34.34 30.19
CA GLU A 642 -8.88 32.93 29.99
C GLU A 642 -7.39 32.68 30.21
#